data_AF-A0ABD3PA21-F1
#
_entry.id   AF-A0ABD3PA21-F1
#
_cell.length_a   1.000
_cell.length_b   1.000
_cell.length_c   1.000
_cell.angle_alpha   90.00
_cell.angle_beta   90.00
_cell.angle_gamma   90.00
#
_symmetry.space_group_name_H-M   'P 1'
#
loop_
_entity.id
_entity.type
_entity.pdbx_description
1 polymer ?
#
loop_
_entity_poly.entity_id
_entity_poly.type
_entity_poly.pdbx_seq_one_letter_code
_entity_poly.pdbx_strand_id
1 'polypeptide(L)'
;MKLLAALVAFSFQVAQGRRLQTDTVPTYSAEQCDSWLAAASTFDADASGGISTDEYFAILKSLELVTVATSYAELDFAAKMSFTTIACMCKSLGLGDTCCEGEDAEIPLSVLSTEGDPAVDAYKADLCNVLASVILEEGATLPPVSAPAAVTFDVPGTVPAFDAVEITEDVGSNDVLAQVIKGFGLLSNEVLNTRTIMRRNVRGLRASERKLQMEPVEVTDIPCPAGLIYADEGSPCVNFKFTVVPEEEWTAETTAAYTEDMTTKINAGELYDVVKANYPETLIYGLGNPGKGVFWDGTSPVEPDDVEPVLNTTAAPVPAPVDEPAPEEPKGLSTIAIVFIVLAVIITPIAILVGREKYRQMKEQERLERLRQYEASQASRSVKVAVVADDDEFYDPAENKKSTAGSSLAAMGAAGTAAAIFGNVPSSPEAIEQEVRILVEETKSPKSADELLKAYAGREADLLKNLRKMKALQDKNDAIRAEVADLVEATKSPKSADELLKAYAGREDELLKNLRKMKALQDKKNAIRAEVADLCQKVNSPKTPDELLESYKGREDELVKNLRRLSFKQQSAEEKKAMRTDIIALVEELEIPKSADELLTAYEGRENELLNNLKKMKAKKAEEAKTIAEIKVLVEELAVPKSADEMLASYKGREVVLLNNLKKMSTRKLNNEAIKAEVETLVKELNAPKSAEEMLASYEGREDVLLANLRKLKAKKDTSPKQSASKKATIAEITSLCEELKLPKTASQMLASYEGREEELLTNLQKMKSKKESSTAKNSSNEAIIAEVTSLCDELKPGKSAEELLAAYEGREQELLTHLKKLQSSKRNA
;
A
#
# COMPACT_ATOMS: atom_id res chain seq x y z
N MET A 1 -15.22 -37.07 18.62
CA MET A 1 -16.02 -36.63 17.45
C MET A 1 -17.21 -35.75 17.84
N LYS A 2 -18.09 -36.12 18.80
CA LYS A 2 -19.18 -35.23 19.29
C LYS A 2 -18.73 -33.84 19.78
N LEU A 3 -17.52 -33.74 20.34
CA LEU A 3 -16.92 -32.46 20.77
C LEU A 3 -16.42 -31.59 19.60
N LEU A 4 -16.02 -32.22 18.48
CA LEU A 4 -15.57 -31.51 17.28
C LEU A 4 -16.77 -30.98 16.50
N ALA A 5 -17.86 -31.75 16.40
CA ALA A 5 -19.12 -31.30 15.82
C ALA A 5 -19.77 -30.16 16.63
N ALA A 6 -19.68 -30.22 17.97
CA ALA A 6 -20.12 -29.12 18.84
C ALA A 6 -19.22 -27.88 18.72
N LEU A 7 -17.91 -28.06 18.50
CA LEU A 7 -16.98 -26.95 18.26
C LEU A 7 -17.20 -26.30 16.89
N VAL A 8 -17.52 -27.05 15.83
CA VAL A 8 -17.83 -26.49 14.51
C VAL A 8 -19.19 -25.77 14.54
N ALA A 9 -20.23 -26.37 15.13
CA ALA A 9 -21.54 -25.71 15.30
C ALA A 9 -21.48 -24.46 16.18
N PHE A 10 -20.66 -24.47 17.25
CA PHE A 10 -20.50 -23.33 18.15
C PHE A 10 -19.57 -22.26 17.55
N SER A 11 -18.60 -22.63 16.72
CA SER A 11 -17.80 -21.66 15.94
C SER A 11 -18.67 -20.96 14.89
N PHE A 12 -19.64 -21.68 14.30
CA PHE A 12 -20.62 -21.15 13.35
C PHE A 12 -21.62 -20.19 14.03
N GLN A 13 -22.13 -20.53 15.21
CA GLN A 13 -22.98 -19.61 16.02
C GLN A 13 -22.22 -18.39 16.56
N VAL A 14 -20.92 -18.52 16.83
CA VAL A 14 -20.08 -17.38 17.25
C VAL A 14 -19.66 -16.50 16.07
N ALA A 15 -19.55 -17.06 14.86
CA ALA A 15 -19.34 -16.30 13.63
C ALA A 15 -20.58 -15.47 13.26
N GLN A 16 -21.80 -16.01 13.43
CA GLN A 16 -23.04 -15.22 13.27
C GLN A 16 -23.33 -14.26 14.44
N GLY A 17 -22.69 -14.45 15.60
CA GLY A 17 -22.86 -13.61 16.79
C GLY A 17 -22.03 -12.31 16.80
N ARG A 18 -21.09 -12.13 15.87
CA ARG A 18 -20.54 -10.81 15.55
C ARG A 18 -21.39 -10.23 14.43
N ARG A 19 -22.27 -9.29 14.79
CA ARG A 19 -23.00 -8.45 13.85
C ARG A 19 -22.08 -8.06 12.69
N LEU A 20 -22.31 -8.68 11.53
CA LEU A 20 -22.18 -8.00 10.26
C LEU A 20 -22.84 -6.63 10.48
N GLN A 21 -22.11 -5.55 10.17
CA GLN A 21 -22.80 -4.31 9.83
C GLN A 21 -23.90 -4.69 8.84
N THR A 22 -25.05 -4.05 8.96
CA THR A 22 -26.26 -4.32 8.17
C THR A 22 -26.01 -4.06 6.69
N ASP A 23 -25.22 -4.90 6.04
CA ASP A 23 -25.31 -5.17 4.63
C ASP A 23 -26.68 -5.79 4.46
N THR A 24 -27.53 -5.06 3.76
CA THR A 24 -28.90 -5.46 3.46
C THR A 24 -28.85 -6.84 2.84
N VAL A 25 -29.48 -7.83 3.49
CA VAL A 25 -29.77 -9.13 2.87
C VAL A 25 -30.31 -8.83 1.48
N PRO A 26 -29.69 -9.33 0.41
CA PRO A 26 -30.10 -8.99 -0.93
C PRO A 26 -31.59 -9.28 -1.09
N THR A 27 -32.38 -8.27 -1.44
CA THR A 27 -33.83 -8.41 -1.51
C THR A 27 -34.19 -9.12 -2.81
N TYR A 28 -34.65 -10.36 -2.72
CA TYR A 28 -35.27 -11.11 -3.82
C TYR A 28 -36.76 -11.29 -3.58
N SER A 29 -37.53 -11.39 -4.66
CA SER A 29 -38.96 -11.71 -4.63
C SER A 29 -39.19 -13.21 -4.42
N ALA A 30 -40.37 -13.58 -3.91
CA ALA A 30 -40.74 -14.99 -3.75
C ALA A 30 -40.71 -15.73 -5.10
N GLU A 31 -41.11 -15.05 -6.19
CA GLU A 31 -41.09 -15.59 -7.55
C GLU A 31 -39.66 -15.88 -8.05
N GLN A 32 -38.68 -15.05 -7.68
CA GLN A 32 -37.27 -15.31 -8.02
C GLN A 32 -36.72 -16.54 -7.29
N CYS A 33 -37.01 -16.65 -5.99
CA CYS A 33 -36.64 -17.83 -5.21
C CYS A 33 -37.27 -19.11 -5.79
N ASP A 34 -38.57 -19.08 -6.09
CA ASP A 34 -39.26 -20.22 -6.72
C ASP A 34 -38.69 -20.56 -8.10
N SER A 35 -38.31 -19.55 -8.89
CA SER A 35 -37.64 -19.77 -10.19
C SER A 35 -36.27 -20.42 -10.04
N TRP A 36 -35.47 -20.02 -9.04
CA TRP A 36 -34.16 -20.62 -8.81
C TRP A 36 -34.28 -22.07 -8.33
N LEU A 37 -35.24 -22.36 -7.46
CA LEU A 37 -35.49 -23.71 -6.97
C LEU A 37 -36.05 -24.62 -8.07
N ALA A 38 -36.93 -24.10 -8.92
CA ALA A 38 -37.41 -24.80 -10.10
C ALA A 38 -36.26 -25.11 -11.07
N ALA A 39 -35.38 -24.13 -11.34
CA ALA A 39 -34.19 -24.36 -12.15
C ALA A 39 -33.29 -25.43 -11.53
N ALA A 40 -33.00 -25.34 -10.23
CA ALA A 40 -32.18 -26.30 -9.51
C ALA A 40 -32.72 -27.74 -9.61
N SER A 41 -34.05 -27.91 -9.57
CA SER A 41 -34.69 -29.23 -9.77
C SER A 41 -34.55 -29.82 -11.18
N THR A 42 -34.28 -28.99 -12.20
CA THR A 42 -34.02 -29.50 -13.56
C THR A 42 -32.59 -30.01 -13.76
N PHE A 43 -31.70 -29.71 -12.83
CA PHE A 43 -30.31 -30.14 -12.85
C PHE A 43 -30.03 -31.40 -12.03
N ASP A 44 -31.00 -31.89 -11.25
CA ASP A 44 -30.98 -33.23 -10.62
C ASP A 44 -31.20 -34.29 -11.72
N ALA A 45 -30.12 -34.57 -12.45
CA ALA A 45 -30.15 -35.38 -13.66
C ALA A 45 -30.24 -36.88 -13.34
N ASP A 46 -29.73 -37.29 -12.18
CA ASP A 46 -29.75 -38.67 -11.71
C ASP A 46 -30.99 -39.01 -10.86
N ALA A 47 -31.84 -38.02 -10.56
CA ALA A 47 -33.01 -38.15 -9.72
C ALA A 47 -32.67 -38.70 -8.32
N SER A 48 -31.49 -38.36 -7.81
CA SER A 48 -31.04 -38.66 -6.45
C SER A 48 -31.95 -38.00 -5.40
N GLY A 49 -32.65 -36.93 -5.78
CA GLY A 49 -33.36 -36.07 -4.85
C GLY A 49 -32.46 -35.05 -4.17
N GLY A 50 -31.22 -34.91 -4.65
CA GLY A 50 -30.23 -33.94 -4.22
C GLY A 50 -29.57 -33.23 -5.42
N ILE A 51 -28.69 -32.27 -5.14
CA ILE A 51 -27.80 -31.67 -6.16
C ILE A 51 -26.38 -32.00 -5.75
N SER A 52 -25.69 -32.78 -6.58
CA SER A 52 -24.27 -33.08 -6.46
C SER A 52 -23.39 -31.86 -6.76
N THR A 53 -22.08 -31.98 -6.52
CA THR A 53 -21.11 -30.91 -6.82
C THR A 53 -21.09 -30.53 -8.31
N ASP A 54 -21.21 -31.51 -9.21
CA ASP A 54 -21.21 -31.29 -10.65
C ASP A 54 -22.52 -30.65 -11.14
N GLU A 55 -23.66 -31.04 -10.58
CA GLU A 55 -24.96 -30.43 -10.89
C GLU A 55 -25.05 -29.01 -10.33
N TYR A 56 -24.46 -28.76 -9.15
CA TYR A 56 -24.35 -27.42 -8.60
C TYR A 56 -23.51 -26.51 -9.49
N PHE A 57 -22.38 -27.00 -10.00
CA PHE A 57 -21.60 -26.30 -11.01
C PHE A 57 -22.41 -26.05 -12.29
N ALA A 58 -23.20 -27.02 -12.76
CA ALA A 58 -24.07 -26.85 -13.93
C ALA A 58 -25.15 -25.78 -13.71
N ILE A 59 -25.73 -25.70 -12.51
CA ILE A 59 -26.67 -24.64 -12.11
C ILE A 59 -25.99 -23.29 -12.20
N LEU A 60 -24.85 -23.11 -11.52
CA LEU A 60 -24.12 -21.85 -11.54
C LEU A 60 -23.73 -21.42 -12.96
N LYS A 61 -23.28 -22.37 -13.78
CA LYS A 61 -22.94 -22.12 -15.19
C LYS A 61 -24.16 -21.74 -16.03
N SER A 62 -25.32 -22.36 -15.79
CA SER A 62 -26.56 -22.04 -16.51
C SER A 62 -27.11 -20.65 -16.19
N LEU A 63 -26.79 -20.16 -14.99
CA LEU A 63 -27.10 -18.81 -14.53
C LEU A 63 -26.02 -17.78 -14.92
N GLU A 64 -25.02 -18.21 -15.70
CA GLU A 64 -23.86 -17.39 -16.12
C GLU A 64 -23.02 -16.82 -14.96
N LEU A 65 -23.11 -17.42 -13.76
CA LEU A 65 -22.38 -17.02 -12.54
C LEU A 65 -20.96 -17.57 -12.46
N VAL A 66 -20.53 -18.26 -13.51
CA VAL A 66 -19.22 -18.90 -13.57
C VAL A 66 -18.80 -18.91 -15.02
N THR A 67 -17.99 -17.93 -15.42
CA THR A 67 -17.54 -17.78 -16.80
C THR A 67 -16.20 -18.47 -17.08
N VAL A 68 -15.35 -18.61 -16.05
CA VAL A 68 -13.97 -19.11 -16.20
C VAL A 68 -13.83 -20.58 -15.80
N ALA A 69 -14.51 -21.02 -14.74
CA ALA A 69 -14.34 -22.39 -14.27
C ALA A 69 -15.04 -23.40 -15.20
N THR A 70 -14.37 -24.51 -15.46
CA THR A 70 -14.86 -25.60 -16.32
C THR A 70 -15.41 -26.79 -15.54
N SER A 71 -15.18 -26.82 -14.23
CA SER A 71 -15.67 -27.84 -13.29
C SER A 71 -15.82 -27.28 -11.87
N TYR A 72 -16.50 -28.02 -10.98
CA TYR A 72 -16.63 -27.66 -9.56
C TYR A 72 -15.26 -27.45 -8.88
N ALA A 73 -14.23 -28.21 -9.28
CA ALA A 73 -12.88 -28.10 -8.71
C ALA A 73 -12.20 -26.75 -9.00
N GLU A 74 -12.65 -26.03 -10.04
CA GLU A 74 -12.12 -24.73 -10.45
C GLU A 74 -12.93 -23.54 -9.92
N LEU A 75 -14.08 -23.79 -9.28
CA LEU A 75 -14.84 -22.74 -8.60
C LEU A 75 -14.00 -22.04 -7.52
N ASP A 76 -14.27 -20.77 -7.28
CA ASP A 76 -13.66 -20.05 -6.17
C ASP A 76 -14.08 -20.65 -4.81
N PHE A 77 -13.42 -20.17 -3.76
CA PHE A 77 -13.66 -20.66 -2.41
C PHE A 77 -15.07 -20.32 -1.91
N ALA A 78 -15.64 -19.17 -2.28
CA ALA A 78 -16.96 -18.74 -1.83
C ALA A 78 -18.06 -19.64 -2.42
N ALA A 79 -18.01 -19.93 -3.72
CA ALA A 79 -18.92 -20.85 -4.40
C ALA A 79 -18.84 -22.28 -3.80
N LYS A 80 -17.63 -22.81 -3.55
CA LYS A 80 -17.46 -24.11 -2.89
C LYS A 80 -17.97 -24.14 -1.45
N MET A 81 -17.75 -23.05 -0.70
CA MET A 81 -18.25 -22.92 0.66
C MET A 81 -19.76 -22.81 0.71
N SER A 82 -20.37 -22.14 -0.27
CA SER A 82 -21.83 -22.01 -0.36
C SER A 82 -22.50 -23.37 -0.59
N PHE A 83 -21.97 -24.19 -1.51
CA PHE A 83 -22.40 -25.58 -1.70
C PHE A 83 -22.30 -26.38 -0.40
N THR A 84 -21.12 -26.38 0.23
CA THR A 84 -20.87 -27.15 1.46
C THR A 84 -21.80 -26.70 2.59
N THR A 85 -22.05 -25.40 2.69
CA THR A 85 -22.91 -24.81 3.73
C THR A 85 -24.36 -25.29 3.53
N ILE A 86 -24.88 -25.20 2.32
CA ILE A 86 -26.24 -25.65 1.98
C ILE A 86 -26.35 -27.17 2.16
N ALA A 87 -25.40 -27.94 1.65
CA ALA A 87 -25.40 -29.39 1.77
C ALA A 87 -25.45 -29.80 3.26
N CYS A 88 -24.66 -29.17 4.13
CA CYS A 88 -24.68 -29.47 5.57
C CYS A 88 -25.96 -29.09 6.32
N MET A 89 -26.86 -28.31 5.72
CA MET A 89 -28.17 -28.06 6.33
C MET A 89 -29.05 -29.33 6.35
N CYS A 90 -28.73 -30.36 5.56
CA CYS A 90 -29.36 -31.68 5.60
C CYS A 90 -29.44 -32.27 7.03
N LYS A 91 -28.47 -31.95 7.89
CA LYS A 91 -28.43 -32.36 9.29
C LYS A 91 -29.56 -31.75 10.12
N SER A 92 -29.90 -30.49 9.85
CA SER A 92 -31.03 -29.81 10.51
C SER A 92 -32.39 -30.37 10.06
N LEU A 93 -32.44 -30.92 8.84
CA LEU A 93 -33.59 -31.60 8.26
C LEU A 93 -33.72 -33.08 8.68
N GLY A 94 -32.78 -33.59 9.49
CA GLY A 94 -32.82 -34.96 10.00
C GLY A 94 -32.41 -36.05 9.00
N LEU A 95 -31.71 -35.68 7.91
CA LEU A 95 -31.28 -36.61 6.86
C LEU A 95 -29.99 -37.42 7.21
N GLY A 96 -29.44 -37.24 8.40
CA GLY A 96 -28.26 -37.95 8.91
C GLY A 96 -27.09 -37.04 9.26
N ASP A 97 -26.06 -37.59 9.90
CA ASP A 97 -24.85 -36.83 10.28
C ASP A 97 -23.81 -36.77 9.14
N THR A 98 -23.91 -37.67 8.15
CA THR A 98 -22.94 -37.84 7.07
C THR A 98 -23.41 -37.27 5.74
N CYS A 99 -24.59 -36.63 5.68
CA CYS A 99 -25.20 -36.16 4.43
C CYS A 99 -24.47 -34.97 3.77
N CYS A 100 -23.42 -34.44 4.38
CA CYS A 100 -22.54 -33.45 3.77
C CYS A 100 -21.05 -33.81 3.85
N GLU A 101 -20.71 -35.07 4.12
CA GLU A 101 -19.34 -35.55 4.19
C GLU A 101 -19.03 -36.44 2.97
N GLY A 102 -17.93 -36.15 2.27
CA GLY A 102 -17.45 -36.99 1.17
C GLY A 102 -17.87 -36.51 -0.22
N GLU A 103 -17.65 -37.37 -1.22
CA GLU A 103 -18.01 -37.11 -2.63
C GLU A 103 -19.53 -37.19 -2.85
N ASP A 104 -20.26 -37.85 -1.95
CA ASP A 104 -21.72 -38.03 -1.97
C ASP A 104 -22.47 -36.88 -1.25
N ALA A 105 -21.82 -35.75 -0.99
CA ALA A 105 -22.47 -34.60 -0.38
C ALA A 105 -23.42 -33.94 -1.39
N GLU A 106 -24.69 -33.78 -1.02
CA GLU A 106 -25.73 -33.24 -1.91
C GLU A 106 -26.58 -32.17 -1.22
N ILE A 107 -27.08 -31.21 -2.00
CA ILE A 107 -28.10 -30.24 -1.55
C ILE A 107 -29.48 -30.91 -1.63
N PRO A 108 -30.17 -31.21 -0.52
CA PRO A 108 -31.40 -32.00 -0.55
C PRO A 108 -32.58 -31.23 -1.17
N LEU A 109 -33.02 -31.64 -2.36
CA LEU A 109 -34.19 -31.09 -3.04
C LEU A 109 -35.49 -31.79 -2.67
N SER A 110 -35.42 -33.07 -2.30
CA SER A 110 -36.59 -33.89 -1.96
C SER A 110 -37.47 -33.27 -0.84
N VAL A 111 -36.85 -32.48 0.03
CA VAL A 111 -37.51 -31.84 1.18
C VAL A 111 -38.35 -30.63 0.76
N LEU A 112 -38.01 -29.97 -0.36
CA LEU A 112 -38.68 -28.74 -0.83
C LEU A 112 -40.14 -28.96 -1.27
N SER A 113 -40.55 -30.21 -1.50
CA SER A 113 -41.94 -30.55 -1.82
C SER A 113 -42.85 -30.64 -0.58
N THR A 114 -42.29 -30.52 0.63
CA THR A 114 -43.05 -30.64 1.88
C THR A 114 -43.53 -29.26 2.33
N GLU A 115 -44.78 -28.92 2.02
CA GLU A 115 -45.38 -27.65 2.47
C GLU A 115 -45.78 -27.69 3.95
N GLY A 116 -45.55 -26.58 4.67
CA GLY A 116 -46.07 -26.36 6.02
C GLY A 116 -45.18 -26.85 7.17
N ASP A 117 -43.96 -27.31 6.90
CA ASP A 117 -42.95 -27.57 7.93
C ASP A 117 -42.03 -26.36 8.09
N PRO A 118 -41.99 -25.71 9.27
CA PRO A 118 -41.18 -24.51 9.49
C PRO A 118 -39.67 -24.74 9.32
N ALA A 119 -39.16 -25.97 9.48
CA ALA A 119 -37.76 -26.29 9.22
C ALA A 119 -37.46 -26.31 7.72
N VAL A 120 -38.43 -26.76 6.91
CA VAL A 120 -38.35 -26.76 5.45
C VAL A 120 -38.46 -25.35 4.90
N ASP A 121 -39.37 -24.54 5.44
CA ASP A 121 -39.50 -23.12 5.06
C ASP A 121 -38.22 -22.32 5.38
N ALA A 122 -37.60 -22.57 6.54
CA ALA A 122 -36.32 -21.96 6.90
C ALA A 122 -35.19 -22.40 5.97
N TYR A 123 -35.14 -23.69 5.63
CA TYR A 123 -34.16 -24.22 4.67
C TYR A 123 -34.35 -23.61 3.27
N LYS A 124 -35.60 -23.47 2.80
CA LYS A 124 -35.93 -22.84 1.52
C LYS A 124 -35.46 -21.37 1.48
N ALA A 125 -35.68 -20.64 2.57
CA ALA A 125 -35.22 -19.25 2.69
C ALA A 125 -33.69 -19.14 2.71
N ASP A 126 -33.00 -20.00 3.46
CA ASP A 126 -31.53 -20.01 3.52
C ASP A 126 -30.91 -20.41 2.18
N LEU A 127 -31.48 -21.39 1.48
CA LEU A 127 -31.07 -21.77 0.13
C LEU A 127 -31.18 -20.58 -0.84
N CYS A 128 -32.31 -19.86 -0.80
CA CYS A 128 -32.51 -18.68 -1.65
C CYS A 128 -31.63 -17.48 -1.23
N ASN A 129 -31.34 -17.30 0.05
CA ASN A 129 -30.40 -16.27 0.52
C ASN A 129 -28.98 -16.53 0.01
N VAL A 130 -28.53 -17.78 0.06
CA VAL A 130 -27.20 -18.17 -0.42
C VAL A 130 -27.13 -18.03 -1.94
N LEU A 131 -28.15 -18.50 -2.67
CA LEU A 131 -28.23 -18.31 -4.13
C LEU A 131 -28.26 -16.82 -4.49
N ALA A 132 -29.04 -16.00 -3.78
CA ALA A 132 -29.09 -14.56 -4.00
C ALA A 132 -27.73 -13.89 -3.75
N SER A 133 -26.98 -14.30 -2.71
CA SER A 133 -25.65 -13.74 -2.47
C SER A 133 -24.66 -14.07 -3.59
N VAL A 134 -24.69 -15.29 -4.12
CA VAL A 134 -23.82 -15.70 -5.23
C VAL A 134 -24.26 -15.03 -6.54
N ILE A 135 -25.56 -14.89 -6.78
CA ILE A 135 -26.11 -14.27 -8.00
C ILE A 135 -25.86 -12.77 -8.04
N LEU A 136 -25.99 -12.08 -6.91
CA LEU A 136 -25.99 -10.62 -6.84
C LEU A 136 -24.59 -10.03 -6.62
N GLU A 137 -23.60 -10.82 -6.16
CA GLU A 137 -22.19 -10.40 -6.17
C GLU A 137 -21.60 -10.33 -7.59
N GLU A 138 -22.12 -11.10 -8.55
CA GLU A 138 -21.57 -11.15 -9.93
C GLU A 138 -22.33 -10.32 -10.98
N GLY A 139 -23.39 -9.60 -10.62
CA GLY A 139 -24.04 -8.65 -11.54
C GLY A 139 -24.70 -9.31 -12.76
N ALA A 140 -25.33 -10.48 -12.60
CA ALA A 140 -26.06 -11.14 -13.68
C ALA A 140 -27.28 -10.31 -14.12
N THR A 141 -27.23 -9.74 -15.33
CA THR A 141 -28.38 -9.14 -16.00
C THR A 141 -29.22 -10.24 -16.66
N LEU A 142 -30.51 -10.31 -16.31
CA LEU A 142 -31.45 -11.26 -16.93
C LEU A 142 -31.64 -10.96 -18.43
N PRO A 143 -31.78 -11.97 -19.31
CA PRO A 143 -31.86 -11.75 -20.75
C PRO A 143 -33.20 -11.10 -21.18
N PRO A 144 -33.20 -10.10 -22.09
CA PRO A 144 -34.43 -9.55 -22.64
C PRO A 144 -35.00 -10.43 -23.76
N VAL A 145 -36.31 -10.64 -23.68
CA VAL A 145 -37.13 -11.26 -24.71
C VAL A 145 -37.21 -10.34 -25.94
N SER A 146 -36.79 -10.87 -27.09
CA SER A 146 -37.06 -10.45 -28.49
C SER A 146 -37.20 -8.95 -28.81
N ALA A 147 -36.21 -8.41 -29.54
CA ALA A 147 -36.35 -7.16 -30.29
C ALA A 147 -37.25 -7.34 -31.53
N PRO A 148 -37.94 -6.28 -31.98
CA PRO A 148 -37.34 -5.57 -33.11
C PRO A 148 -37.45 -4.03 -33.07
N ALA A 149 -36.58 -3.45 -33.91
CA ALA A 149 -36.53 -2.10 -34.47
C ALA A 149 -35.74 -1.02 -33.70
N ALA A 150 -34.62 -0.64 -34.34
CA ALA A 150 -33.75 0.47 -34.00
C ALA A 150 -34.48 1.83 -34.07
N VAL A 151 -34.11 2.72 -33.14
CA VAL A 151 -34.26 4.17 -33.28
C VAL A 151 -32.99 4.81 -32.74
N THR A 152 -32.21 5.42 -33.64
CA THR A 152 -31.05 6.26 -33.34
C THR A 152 -31.50 7.70 -33.07
N PHE A 153 -30.90 8.35 -32.07
CA PHE A 153 -30.93 9.80 -31.90
C PHE A 153 -29.52 10.33 -31.73
N ASP A 154 -29.11 11.22 -32.63
CA ASP A 154 -27.88 12.01 -32.52
C ASP A 154 -28.13 13.21 -31.60
N VAL A 155 -27.29 13.34 -30.57
CA VAL A 155 -27.09 14.58 -29.81
C VAL A 155 -25.60 14.91 -29.88
N PRO A 156 -25.19 16.01 -30.54
CA PRO A 156 -23.79 16.32 -30.71
C PRO A 156 -23.24 17.01 -29.45
N GLY A 157 -22.25 16.38 -28.83
CA GLY A 157 -21.40 16.98 -27.81
C GLY A 157 -21.00 16.02 -26.70
N THR A 158 -20.14 15.04 -26.99
CA THR A 158 -19.47 14.21 -25.98
C THR A 158 -17.98 14.57 -25.96
N VAL A 159 -17.47 14.90 -24.77
CA VAL A 159 -16.04 14.72 -24.49
C VAL A 159 -15.84 13.20 -24.36
N PRO A 160 -14.87 12.58 -25.06
CA PRO A 160 -14.76 11.13 -25.08
C PRO A 160 -14.38 10.63 -23.69
N ALA A 161 -15.20 9.73 -23.13
CA ALA A 161 -14.74 8.84 -22.09
C ALA A 161 -13.57 8.04 -22.67
N PHE A 162 -12.40 8.08 -22.02
CA PHE A 162 -11.26 7.31 -22.47
C PHE A 162 -11.52 5.82 -22.19
N ASP A 163 -11.40 4.99 -23.23
CA ASP A 163 -11.42 3.54 -23.07
C ASP A 163 -10.06 3.01 -22.58
N ALA A 164 -10.00 1.73 -22.23
CA ALA A 164 -8.78 1.10 -21.73
C ALA A 164 -7.62 1.16 -22.73
N VAL A 165 -7.90 1.13 -24.04
CA VAL A 165 -6.88 1.21 -25.10
C VAL A 165 -6.29 2.62 -25.12
N GLU A 166 -7.14 3.65 -25.10
CA GLU A 166 -6.72 5.05 -25.08
C GLU A 166 -5.93 5.40 -23.81
N ILE A 167 -6.29 4.85 -22.66
CA ILE A 167 -5.53 5.01 -21.41
C ILE A 167 -4.17 4.30 -21.48
N THR A 168 -4.13 3.11 -22.07
CA THR A 168 -2.89 2.31 -22.15
C THR A 168 -1.91 2.88 -23.17
N GLU A 169 -2.41 3.37 -24.30
CA GLU A 169 -1.61 3.98 -25.38
C GLU A 169 -1.34 5.48 -25.15
N ASP A 170 -1.86 6.05 -24.06
CA ASP A 170 -1.80 7.49 -23.73
C ASP A 170 -2.31 8.37 -24.89
N VAL A 171 -3.39 7.91 -25.55
CA VAL A 171 -4.02 8.64 -26.64
C VAL A 171 -4.60 9.95 -26.09
N GLY A 172 -4.19 11.06 -26.70
CA GLY A 172 -4.60 12.39 -26.24
C GLY A 172 -3.82 12.92 -25.03
N SER A 173 -2.72 12.26 -24.61
CA SER A 173 -1.90 12.67 -23.46
C SER A 173 -2.72 12.78 -22.17
N ASN A 174 -3.51 11.75 -21.89
CA ASN A 174 -4.42 11.72 -20.75
C ASN A 174 -3.67 11.49 -19.42
N ASP A 175 -2.43 10.98 -19.45
CA ASP A 175 -1.58 10.70 -18.29
C ASP A 175 -2.26 9.81 -17.20
N VAL A 176 -3.45 9.25 -17.45
CA VAL A 176 -4.31 8.62 -16.43
C VAL A 176 -3.60 7.42 -15.83
N LEU A 177 -3.05 6.55 -16.68
CA LEU A 177 -2.33 5.35 -16.25
C LEU A 177 -1.12 5.71 -15.38
N ALA A 178 -0.34 6.72 -15.77
CA ALA A 178 0.85 7.15 -15.04
C ALA A 178 0.48 7.73 -13.65
N GLN A 179 -0.61 8.49 -13.59
CA GLN A 179 -1.12 9.07 -12.34
C GLN A 179 -1.62 7.98 -11.39
N VAL A 180 -2.37 7.00 -11.90
CA VAL A 180 -2.88 5.84 -11.14
C VAL A 180 -1.74 4.97 -10.62
N ILE A 181 -0.75 4.63 -11.46
CA ILE A 181 0.45 3.87 -11.06
C ILE A 181 1.20 4.57 -9.93
N LYS A 182 1.43 5.89 -10.06
CA LYS A 182 2.14 6.65 -9.04
C LYS A 182 1.34 6.79 -7.76
N GLY A 183 0.03 7.02 -7.85
CA GLY A 183 -0.87 7.05 -6.68
C GLY A 183 -0.87 5.72 -5.93
N PHE A 184 -1.02 4.60 -6.64
CA PHE A 184 -0.99 3.27 -6.06
C PHE A 184 0.35 2.98 -5.38
N GLY A 185 1.47 3.33 -6.03
CA GLY A 185 2.80 3.18 -5.45
C GLY A 185 3.00 3.97 -4.15
N LEU A 186 2.43 5.19 -4.06
CA LEU A 186 2.49 5.99 -2.84
C LEU A 186 1.64 5.39 -1.71
N LEU A 187 0.41 4.99 -2.00
CA LEU A 187 -0.50 4.36 -1.03
C LEU A 187 0.06 3.02 -0.52
N SER A 188 0.59 2.21 -1.42
CA SER A 188 1.24 0.93 -1.09
C SER A 188 2.43 1.10 -0.16
N ASN A 189 3.27 2.12 -0.39
CA ASN A 189 4.37 2.45 0.50
C ASN A 189 3.88 2.87 1.90
N GLU A 190 2.76 3.58 2.01
CA GLU A 190 2.16 3.94 3.29
C GLU A 190 1.71 2.69 4.09
N VAL A 191 1.04 1.74 3.42
CA VAL A 191 0.61 0.47 4.04
C VAL A 191 1.81 -0.32 4.55
N LEU A 192 2.86 -0.47 3.74
CA LEU A 192 4.07 -1.18 4.14
C LEU A 192 4.84 -0.49 5.28
N ASN A 193 4.84 0.85 5.31
CA ASN A 193 5.49 1.62 6.36
C ASN A 193 4.74 1.50 7.70
N THR A 194 3.41 1.55 7.68
CA THR A 194 2.58 1.39 8.88
C THR A 194 2.83 0.05 9.56
N ARG A 195 3.01 -1.03 8.78
CA ARG A 195 3.35 -2.35 9.31
C ARG A 195 4.77 -2.52 9.80
N THR A 196 5.75 -1.93 9.11
CA THR A 196 7.13 -2.01 9.58
C THR A 196 7.32 -1.28 10.91
N ILE A 197 6.49 -0.27 11.22
CA ILE A 197 6.45 0.38 12.54
C ILE A 197 5.87 -0.58 13.60
N MET A 198 4.80 -1.32 13.29
CA MET A 198 4.22 -2.33 14.19
C MET A 198 5.19 -3.48 14.51
N ARG A 199 5.98 -3.95 13.51
CA ARG A 199 7.01 -4.99 13.74
C ARG A 199 8.29 -4.48 14.42
N ARG A 200 8.63 -3.17 14.32
CA ARG A 200 9.87 -2.60 14.90
C ARG A 200 9.86 -2.46 16.42
N ASN A 201 8.73 -2.69 17.10
CA ASN A 201 8.73 -2.90 18.55
C ASN A 201 9.41 -4.23 18.98
N VAL A 202 9.89 -5.02 18.01
CA VAL A 202 10.79 -6.17 18.23
C VAL A 202 12.09 -5.94 17.41
N ARG A 203 13.15 -5.47 18.10
CA ARG A 203 14.57 -5.39 17.70
C ARG A 203 14.92 -5.03 16.23
N GLY A 204 15.19 -3.73 16.02
CA GLY A 204 16.43 -3.23 15.37
C GLY A 204 16.81 -3.73 13.97
N LEU A 205 16.11 -3.31 12.92
CA LEU A 205 16.57 -3.37 11.53
C LEU A 205 16.23 -2.06 10.78
N ARG A 206 17.23 -1.53 10.05
CA ARG A 206 17.23 -0.23 9.35
C ARG A 206 16.20 -0.22 8.21
N ALA A 207 15.49 0.91 8.06
CA ALA A 207 14.65 1.20 6.90
C ALA A 207 15.54 1.73 5.76
N SER A 208 16.02 0.86 4.88
CA SER A 208 16.38 1.28 3.52
C SER A 208 15.10 1.32 2.69
N GLU A 209 14.95 2.34 1.85
CA GLU A 209 13.83 2.50 0.91
C GLU A 209 13.75 1.29 -0.02
N ARG A 210 12.95 0.28 0.33
CA ARG A 210 12.65 -0.85 -0.56
C ARG A 210 11.65 -0.33 -1.60
N LYS A 211 12.06 -0.26 -2.85
CA LYS A 211 11.13 0.04 -3.96
C LYS A 211 10.39 -1.25 -4.28
N LEU A 212 9.07 -1.25 -4.15
CA LEU A 212 8.26 -2.32 -4.72
C LEU A 212 8.46 -2.33 -6.24
N GLN A 213 8.74 -3.51 -6.80
CA GLN A 213 8.69 -3.71 -8.24
C GLN A 213 7.24 -4.01 -8.61
N MET A 214 6.66 -3.15 -9.44
CA MET A 214 5.32 -3.37 -10.02
C MET A 214 5.52 -3.85 -11.44
N GLU A 215 4.82 -4.92 -11.83
CA GLU A 215 4.72 -5.33 -13.23
C GLU A 215 3.89 -4.31 -14.02
N PRO A 216 3.92 -4.34 -15.37
CA PRO A 216 3.03 -3.54 -16.20
C PRO A 216 1.57 -3.72 -15.76
N VAL A 217 0.84 -2.61 -15.61
CA VAL A 217 -0.56 -2.60 -15.20
C VAL A 217 -1.43 -2.97 -16.39
N GLU A 218 -2.33 -3.94 -16.20
CA GLU A 218 -3.35 -4.28 -17.20
C GLU A 218 -4.56 -3.34 -17.00
N VAL A 219 -5.01 -2.70 -18.07
CA VAL A 219 -6.20 -1.84 -18.08
C VAL A 219 -7.27 -2.52 -18.95
N THR A 220 -8.49 -2.64 -18.44
CA THR A 220 -9.61 -3.27 -19.17
C THR A 220 -10.89 -2.47 -19.00
N ASP A 221 -11.69 -2.37 -20.06
CA ASP A 221 -13.01 -1.73 -19.99
C ASP A 221 -13.98 -2.64 -19.24
N ILE A 222 -14.74 -2.06 -18.31
CA ILE A 222 -15.78 -2.75 -17.55
C ILE A 222 -17.00 -1.84 -17.44
N PRO A 223 -18.23 -2.38 -17.34
CA PRO A 223 -19.38 -1.58 -16.95
C PRO A 223 -19.22 -1.09 -15.50
N CYS A 224 -19.54 0.18 -15.24
CA CYS A 224 -19.52 0.74 -13.90
C CYS A 224 -20.57 0.04 -13.00
N PRO A 225 -20.20 -0.37 -11.78
CA PRO A 225 -21.14 -0.98 -10.85
C PRO A 225 -22.21 0.03 -10.37
N ALA A 226 -23.34 -0.48 -9.90
CA ALA A 226 -24.40 0.33 -9.32
C ALA A 226 -23.94 1.06 -8.03
N GLY A 227 -24.59 2.17 -7.70
CA GLY A 227 -24.39 2.87 -6.43
C GLY A 227 -23.14 3.77 -6.35
N LEU A 228 -22.43 3.97 -7.47
CA LEU A 228 -21.36 4.96 -7.54
C LEU A 228 -21.93 6.37 -7.63
N ILE A 229 -21.44 7.28 -6.78
CA ILE A 229 -21.86 8.69 -6.79
C ILE A 229 -21.26 9.50 -7.94
N TYR A 230 -20.39 8.89 -8.74
CA TYR A 230 -19.59 9.55 -9.79
C TYR A 230 -19.68 8.85 -11.15
N ALA A 231 -20.53 7.83 -11.27
CA ALA A 231 -20.79 7.14 -12.53
C ALA A 231 -22.16 6.46 -12.44
N ASP A 232 -22.95 6.54 -13.51
CA ASP A 232 -24.20 5.80 -13.60
C ASP A 232 -23.93 4.30 -13.78
N GLU A 233 -24.84 3.46 -13.28
CA GLU A 233 -24.78 2.01 -13.46
C GLU A 233 -24.70 1.65 -14.96
N GLY A 234 -23.73 0.82 -15.34
CA GLY A 234 -23.53 0.38 -16.72
C GLY A 234 -22.81 1.38 -17.63
N SER A 235 -22.45 2.57 -17.14
CA SER A 235 -21.57 3.48 -17.89
C SER A 235 -20.16 2.88 -18.07
N PRO A 236 -19.37 3.28 -19.08
CA PRO A 236 -18.03 2.71 -19.29
C PRO A 236 -17.08 3.14 -18.16
N CYS A 237 -16.57 2.16 -17.42
CA CYS A 237 -15.52 2.28 -16.42
C CYS A 237 -14.26 1.54 -16.91
N VAL A 238 -13.14 1.81 -16.25
CA VAL A 238 -11.88 1.09 -16.50
C VAL A 238 -11.40 0.42 -15.23
N ASN A 239 -10.96 -0.83 -15.37
CA ASN A 239 -10.38 -1.64 -14.31
C ASN A 239 -8.86 -1.68 -14.45
N PHE A 240 -8.16 -1.26 -13.39
CA PHE A 240 -6.69 -1.31 -13.31
C PHE A 240 -6.26 -2.51 -12.46
N LYS A 241 -5.57 -3.47 -13.08
CA LYS A 241 -5.04 -4.64 -12.40
C LYS A 241 -3.55 -4.51 -12.17
N PHE A 242 -3.16 -4.49 -10.90
CA PHE A 242 -1.78 -4.36 -10.45
C PHE A 242 -1.23 -5.71 -9.98
N THR A 243 -0.07 -6.11 -10.52
CA THR A 243 0.71 -7.22 -9.96
C THR A 243 1.89 -6.67 -9.17
N VAL A 244 1.88 -6.90 -7.86
CA VAL A 244 2.93 -6.45 -6.94
C VAL A 244 3.88 -7.61 -6.66
N VAL A 245 5.15 -7.48 -7.06
CA VAL A 245 6.18 -8.50 -6.82
C VAL A 245 7.11 -8.01 -5.70
N PRO A 246 7.03 -8.59 -4.50
CA PRO A 246 7.92 -8.20 -3.41
C PRO A 246 9.34 -8.70 -3.64
N GLU A 247 10.36 -7.92 -3.24
CA GLU A 247 11.77 -8.32 -3.34
C GLU A 247 12.12 -9.55 -2.47
N GLU A 248 11.38 -9.76 -1.39
CA GLU A 248 11.49 -10.93 -0.51
C GLU A 248 10.18 -11.71 -0.56
N GLU A 249 10.24 -13.05 -0.61
CA GLU A 249 9.06 -13.92 -0.59
C GLU A 249 8.15 -13.56 0.60
N TRP A 250 6.98 -12.99 0.31
CA TRP A 250 5.95 -12.77 1.32
C TRP A 250 5.31 -14.10 1.71
N THR A 251 5.04 -14.26 3.01
CA THR A 251 4.20 -15.36 3.47
C THR A 251 2.76 -15.14 3.01
N ALA A 252 1.97 -16.22 2.92
CA ALA A 252 0.53 -16.12 2.62
C ALA A 252 -0.19 -15.15 3.58
N GLU A 253 0.15 -15.19 4.87
CA GLU A 253 -0.38 -14.25 5.87
C GLU A 253 -0.01 -12.78 5.59
N THR A 254 1.25 -12.52 5.21
CA THR A 254 1.70 -11.15 4.91
C THR A 254 1.00 -10.61 3.66
N THR A 255 0.84 -11.47 2.66
CA THR A 255 0.15 -11.16 1.40
C THR A 255 -1.33 -10.88 1.62
N ALA A 256 -2.04 -11.79 2.32
CA ALA A 256 -3.46 -11.62 2.64
C ALA A 256 -3.70 -10.32 3.40
N ALA A 257 -2.89 -10.08 4.43
CA ALA A 257 -3.06 -8.90 5.24
C ALA A 257 -2.69 -7.62 4.44
N TYR A 258 -1.68 -7.64 3.56
CA TYR A 258 -1.35 -6.44 2.74
C TYR A 258 -2.49 -6.13 1.78
N THR A 259 -3.08 -7.17 1.19
CA THR A 259 -4.23 -7.08 0.30
C THR A 259 -5.43 -6.48 1.04
N GLU A 260 -5.73 -6.97 2.25
CA GLU A 260 -6.81 -6.44 3.10
C GLU A 260 -6.64 -4.95 3.42
N ASP A 261 -5.43 -4.54 3.85
CA ASP A 261 -5.14 -3.13 4.16
C ASP A 261 -5.25 -2.24 2.92
N MET A 262 -4.73 -2.69 1.77
CA MET A 262 -4.83 -1.96 0.50
C MET A 262 -6.26 -1.83 0.02
N THR A 263 -7.03 -2.92 0.00
CA THR A 263 -8.45 -2.91 -0.39
C THR A 263 -9.25 -1.99 0.51
N THR A 264 -9.02 -2.05 1.82
CA THR A 264 -9.71 -1.17 2.79
C THR A 264 -9.45 0.31 2.49
N LYS A 265 -8.18 0.69 2.24
CA LYS A 265 -7.82 2.08 1.94
C LYS A 265 -8.32 2.55 0.57
N ILE A 266 -8.28 1.70 -0.45
CA ILE A 266 -8.83 2.00 -1.78
C ILE A 266 -10.35 2.22 -1.67
N ASN A 267 -11.05 1.35 -0.97
CA ASN A 267 -12.51 1.44 -0.80
C ASN A 267 -12.92 2.65 0.06
N ALA A 268 -12.06 3.07 1.00
CA ALA A 268 -12.23 4.32 1.74
C ALA A 268 -11.96 5.58 0.90
N GLY A 269 -11.52 5.43 -0.36
CA GLY A 269 -11.26 6.54 -1.28
C GLY A 269 -9.87 7.16 -1.15
N GLU A 270 -8.97 6.55 -0.37
CA GLU A 270 -7.65 7.13 -0.12
C GLU A 270 -6.78 7.14 -1.38
N LEU A 271 -6.95 6.17 -2.29
CA LEU A 271 -6.24 6.16 -3.57
C LEU A 271 -6.59 7.39 -4.41
N TYR A 272 -7.89 7.74 -4.48
CA TYR A 272 -8.35 8.95 -5.15
C TYR A 272 -7.75 10.21 -4.51
N ASP A 273 -7.74 10.29 -3.18
CA ASP A 273 -7.16 11.42 -2.46
C ASP A 273 -5.66 11.57 -2.73
N VAL A 274 -4.91 10.46 -2.75
CA VAL A 274 -3.47 10.47 -3.09
C VAL A 274 -3.24 10.92 -4.52
N VAL A 275 -4.03 10.43 -5.49
CA VAL A 275 -3.92 10.84 -6.90
C VAL A 275 -4.24 12.33 -7.04
N LYS A 276 -5.39 12.80 -6.54
CA LYS A 276 -5.81 14.21 -6.65
C LYS A 276 -4.85 15.17 -5.94
N ALA A 277 -4.26 14.76 -4.82
CA ALA A 277 -3.25 15.55 -4.11
C ALA A 277 -1.94 15.72 -4.90
N ASN A 278 -1.55 14.73 -5.70
CA ASN A 278 -0.34 14.78 -6.54
C ASN A 278 -0.61 15.32 -7.94
N TYR A 279 -1.86 15.21 -8.41
CA TYR A 279 -2.33 15.57 -9.75
C TYR A 279 -3.68 16.28 -9.65
N PRO A 280 -3.71 17.57 -9.25
CA PRO A 280 -4.96 18.31 -9.10
C PRO A 280 -5.79 18.37 -10.38
N GLU A 281 -5.12 18.43 -11.54
CA GLU A 281 -5.73 18.47 -12.88
C GLU A 281 -5.98 17.07 -13.48
N THR A 282 -6.02 16.04 -12.64
CA THR A 282 -6.31 14.68 -13.11
C THR A 282 -7.69 14.60 -13.79
N LEU A 283 -7.75 13.85 -14.89
CA LEU A 283 -8.99 13.50 -15.61
C LEU A 283 -9.78 12.37 -14.92
N ILE A 284 -9.30 11.90 -13.76
CA ILE A 284 -9.95 10.86 -12.97
C ILE A 284 -11.00 11.50 -12.08
N TYR A 285 -12.27 11.11 -12.26
CA TYR A 285 -13.40 11.63 -11.49
C TYR A 285 -13.78 10.74 -10.29
N GLY A 286 -13.26 9.51 -10.22
CA GLY A 286 -13.37 8.63 -9.04
C GLY A 286 -12.43 7.42 -9.09
N LEU A 287 -12.09 6.84 -7.93
CA LEU A 287 -11.32 5.59 -7.81
C LEU A 287 -11.79 4.73 -6.62
N GLY A 288 -11.87 3.41 -6.83
CA GLY A 288 -12.21 2.39 -5.82
C GLY A 288 -13.67 1.91 -5.91
N ASN A 289 -14.06 0.88 -5.13
CA ASN A 289 -15.46 0.43 -5.05
C ASN A 289 -15.88 0.28 -3.57
N PRO A 290 -16.75 1.15 -3.01
CA PRO A 290 -17.44 2.25 -3.69
C PRO A 290 -16.51 3.46 -3.96
N GLY A 291 -15.34 3.49 -3.32
CA GLY A 291 -14.30 4.49 -3.57
C GLY A 291 -14.73 5.92 -3.20
N LYS A 292 -14.01 6.90 -3.74
CA LYS A 292 -14.34 8.33 -3.63
C LYS A 292 -14.19 8.99 -5.00
N GLY A 293 -14.98 10.04 -5.23
CA GLY A 293 -14.99 10.77 -6.49
C GLY A 293 -15.90 12.01 -6.45
N VAL A 294 -15.95 12.73 -7.56
CA VAL A 294 -16.88 13.85 -7.79
C VAL A 294 -17.89 13.44 -8.85
N PHE A 295 -19.14 13.92 -8.72
CA PHE A 295 -20.22 13.56 -9.64
C PHE A 295 -19.83 13.88 -11.10
N TRP A 296 -19.90 12.87 -11.96
CA TRP A 296 -19.72 13.02 -13.40
C TRP A 296 -21.10 13.20 -14.04
N ASP A 297 -21.44 14.42 -14.46
CA ASP A 297 -22.74 14.71 -15.08
C ASP A 297 -22.78 14.44 -16.60
N GLY A 298 -21.69 13.92 -17.17
CA GLY A 298 -21.54 13.67 -18.60
C GLY A 298 -21.53 14.93 -19.49
N THR A 299 -21.59 16.15 -18.91
CA THR A 299 -21.78 17.40 -19.66
C THR A 299 -20.72 18.48 -19.47
N SER A 300 -19.81 18.38 -18.50
CA SER A 300 -18.99 19.54 -18.13
C SER A 300 -17.54 19.51 -18.65
N PRO A 301 -17.10 20.61 -19.28
CA PRO A 301 -16.07 21.44 -18.68
C PRO A 301 -16.67 22.79 -18.30
N VAL A 302 -17.17 22.91 -17.07
CA VAL A 302 -17.45 24.19 -16.42
C VAL A 302 -17.08 24.08 -14.94
N GLU A 303 -16.17 24.94 -14.49
CA GLU A 303 -15.89 25.16 -13.07
C GLU A 303 -17.17 25.64 -12.36
N PRO A 304 -17.49 25.16 -11.15
CA PRO A 304 -18.76 25.44 -10.52
C PRO A 304 -18.76 26.82 -9.84
N ASP A 305 -19.45 27.78 -10.45
CA ASP A 305 -20.14 28.86 -9.74
C ASP A 305 -21.64 28.78 -10.11
N ASP A 306 -22.50 28.71 -9.08
CA ASP A 306 -23.94 28.94 -9.05
C ASP A 306 -24.90 28.07 -9.91
N VAL A 307 -25.40 26.95 -9.36
CA VAL A 307 -26.74 26.43 -9.71
C VAL A 307 -27.46 25.89 -8.46
N GLU A 308 -28.52 26.60 -8.03
CA GLU A 308 -29.48 26.13 -7.02
C GLU A 308 -30.51 25.15 -7.62
N PRO A 309 -31.06 24.21 -6.82
CA PRO A 309 -32.02 23.22 -7.33
C PRO A 309 -33.44 23.77 -7.44
N VAL A 310 -34.03 23.66 -8.64
CA VAL A 310 -35.45 23.91 -8.91
C VAL A 310 -36.27 22.69 -8.54
N LEU A 311 -37.17 22.81 -7.55
CA LEU A 311 -38.14 21.77 -7.19
C LEU A 311 -39.56 22.26 -7.48
N ASN A 312 -40.19 21.60 -8.46
CA ASN A 312 -41.54 21.84 -8.93
C ASN A 312 -42.52 20.96 -8.12
N THR A 313 -43.49 21.54 -7.41
CA THR A 313 -44.65 20.78 -6.88
C THR A 313 -45.90 21.66 -6.81
N THR A 314 -46.97 21.20 -7.46
CA THR A 314 -48.28 21.86 -7.64
C THR A 314 -49.33 21.48 -6.58
N ALA A 315 -50.05 22.50 -6.06
CA ALA A 315 -51.48 22.61 -5.61
C ALA A 315 -52.06 21.61 -4.55
N ALA A 316 -52.87 21.94 -3.53
CA ALA A 316 -53.79 23.04 -3.13
C ALA A 316 -54.20 22.87 -1.60
N PRO A 317 -55.20 23.56 -1.00
CA PRO A 317 -55.49 25.00 -0.86
C PRO A 317 -55.59 25.51 0.62
N VAL A 318 -55.20 26.79 0.79
CA VAL A 318 -55.51 27.88 1.77
C VAL A 318 -56.51 27.62 2.93
N PRO A 319 -56.19 28.09 4.18
CA PRO A 319 -56.85 29.29 4.72
C PRO A 319 -55.92 30.35 5.37
N ALA A 320 -56.13 31.61 4.97
CA ALA A 320 -56.00 32.96 5.59
C ALA A 320 -54.97 33.29 6.72
N PRO A 321 -54.51 34.57 6.80
CA PRO A 321 -53.13 34.95 7.10
C PRO A 321 -52.87 35.38 8.55
N VAL A 322 -51.64 35.11 9.03
CA VAL A 322 -51.04 35.78 10.20
C VAL A 322 -49.73 36.40 9.72
N ASP A 323 -49.60 37.71 9.95
CA ASP A 323 -48.44 38.52 9.58
C ASP A 323 -47.15 38.04 10.28
N GLU A 324 -46.17 37.57 9.50
CA GLU A 324 -44.79 37.35 9.94
C GLU A 324 -43.78 37.92 8.93
N PRO A 325 -42.62 38.43 9.41
CA PRO A 325 -41.70 39.25 8.63
C PRO A 325 -40.84 38.45 7.64
N ALA A 326 -40.49 39.11 6.54
CA ALA A 326 -39.77 38.59 5.38
C ALA A 326 -38.41 37.91 5.72
N PRO A 327 -38.05 36.80 5.04
CA PRO A 327 -36.75 36.16 5.20
C PRO A 327 -35.66 36.90 4.41
N GLU A 328 -34.49 37.05 5.06
CA GLU A 328 -33.29 37.66 4.49
C GLU A 328 -32.57 36.71 3.52
N GLU A 329 -32.07 37.26 2.42
CA GLU A 329 -31.32 36.60 1.34
C GLU A 329 -29.95 36.05 1.80
N PRO A 330 -29.49 34.90 1.27
CA PRO A 330 -28.17 34.34 1.58
C PRO A 330 -27.04 35.15 0.90
N LYS A 331 -26.12 35.66 1.72
CA LYS A 331 -24.95 36.43 1.28
C LYS A 331 -23.84 35.50 0.81
N GLY A 332 -23.53 35.53 -0.49
CA GLY A 332 -22.41 34.82 -1.11
C GLY A 332 -21.05 35.14 -0.49
N LEU A 333 -20.14 34.17 -0.58
CA LEU A 333 -18.79 34.24 -0.03
C LEU A 333 -18.00 35.39 -0.66
N SER A 334 -17.64 36.36 0.16
CA SER A 334 -16.82 37.51 -0.23
C SER A 334 -15.53 37.06 -0.90
N THR A 335 -15.21 37.68 -2.04
CA THR A 335 -13.97 37.55 -2.83
C THR A 335 -12.68 37.58 -1.98
N ILE A 336 -12.75 38.14 -0.77
CA ILE A 336 -11.64 38.17 0.19
C ILE A 336 -11.34 36.77 0.77
N ALA A 337 -12.35 35.92 0.99
CA ALA A 337 -12.16 34.55 1.48
C ALA A 337 -11.38 33.68 0.47
N ILE A 338 -11.62 33.87 -0.82
CA ILE A 338 -10.92 33.18 -1.91
C ILE A 338 -9.43 33.56 -1.92
N VAL A 339 -9.11 34.85 -1.73
CA VAL A 339 -7.71 35.30 -1.66
C VAL A 339 -6.95 34.70 -0.46
N PHE A 340 -7.64 34.44 0.66
CA PHE A 340 -7.00 33.80 1.82
C PHE A 340 -6.76 32.31 1.66
N ILE A 341 -7.66 31.62 0.96
CA ILE A 341 -7.48 30.21 0.60
C ILE A 341 -6.26 30.09 -0.32
N VAL A 342 -6.12 30.97 -1.32
CA VAL A 342 -4.95 30.99 -2.22
C VAL A 342 -3.64 31.28 -1.47
N LEU A 343 -3.63 32.25 -0.54
CA LEU A 343 -2.44 32.59 0.25
C LEU A 343 -2.02 31.46 1.20
N ALA A 344 -2.99 30.77 1.83
CA ALA A 344 -2.74 29.62 2.69
C ALA A 344 -2.20 28.42 1.91
N VAL A 345 -2.68 28.18 0.68
CA VAL A 345 -2.21 27.11 -0.21
C VAL A 345 -0.75 27.33 -0.64
N ILE A 346 -0.28 28.58 -0.74
CA ILE A 346 1.11 28.88 -1.13
C ILE A 346 2.07 28.88 0.09
N ILE A 347 1.66 29.46 1.21
CA ILE A 347 2.55 29.62 2.39
C ILE A 347 2.77 28.28 3.11
N THR A 348 1.75 27.43 3.18
CA THR A 348 1.81 26.15 3.89
C THR A 348 2.88 25.19 3.34
N PRO A 349 2.99 24.92 2.02
CA PRO A 349 4.04 24.06 1.49
C PRO A 349 5.45 24.64 1.68
N ILE A 350 5.62 25.97 1.62
CA ILE A 350 6.91 26.61 1.89
C ILE A 350 7.32 26.41 3.37
N ALA A 351 6.40 26.59 4.32
CA ALA A 351 6.66 26.35 5.74
C ALA A 351 6.99 24.87 6.02
N ILE A 352 6.33 23.93 5.33
CA ILE A 352 6.62 22.49 5.42
C ILE A 352 8.02 22.17 4.87
N LEU A 353 8.43 22.77 3.75
CA LEU A 353 9.78 22.58 3.18
C LEU A 353 10.87 23.09 4.13
N VAL A 354 10.70 24.29 4.69
CA VAL A 354 11.65 24.87 5.66
C VAL A 354 11.70 24.04 6.94
N GLY A 355 10.55 23.57 7.43
CA GLY A 355 10.48 22.67 8.59
C GLY A 355 11.18 21.34 8.34
N ARG A 356 11.03 20.77 7.14
CA ARG A 356 11.66 19.51 6.73
C ARG A 356 13.17 19.63 6.64
N GLU A 357 13.69 20.75 6.16
CA GLU A 357 15.14 21.00 6.09
C GLU A 357 15.75 21.18 7.48
N LYS A 358 15.08 21.93 8.36
CA LYS A 358 15.51 22.09 9.76
C LYS A 358 15.47 20.78 10.56
N TYR A 359 14.45 19.95 10.32
CA TYR A 359 14.35 18.61 10.89
C TYR A 359 15.46 17.68 10.38
N ARG A 360 15.81 17.78 9.08
CA ARG A 360 16.92 17.02 8.50
C ARG A 360 18.26 17.41 9.16
N GLN A 361 18.51 18.71 9.36
CA GLN A 361 19.72 19.20 10.04
C GLN A 361 19.82 18.72 11.51
N MET A 362 18.73 18.75 12.27
CA MET A 362 18.73 18.22 13.64
C MET A 362 19.05 16.72 13.69
N LYS A 363 18.48 15.95 12.76
CA LYS A 363 18.70 14.50 12.68
C LYS A 363 20.14 14.17 12.26
N GLU A 364 20.77 15.00 11.45
CA GLU A 364 22.18 14.87 11.09
C GLU A 364 23.10 15.18 12.28
N GLN A 365 22.77 16.18 13.10
CA GLN A 365 23.51 16.45 14.35
C GLN A 365 23.41 15.27 15.33
N GLU A 366 22.22 14.70 15.53
CA GLU A 366 22.03 13.53 16.40
C GLU A 366 22.79 12.29 15.87
N ARG A 367 22.85 12.11 14.55
CA ARG A 367 23.65 11.05 13.92
C ARG A 367 25.15 11.26 14.14
N LEU A 368 25.62 12.50 14.04
CA LEU A 368 27.03 12.84 14.25
C LEU A 368 27.45 12.59 15.71
N GLU A 369 26.59 12.91 16.67
CA GLU A 369 26.82 12.63 18.09
C GLU A 369 26.86 11.13 18.39
N ARG A 370 25.95 10.34 17.80
CA ARG A 370 25.97 8.87 17.93
C ARG A 370 27.24 8.27 17.32
N LEU A 371 27.68 8.76 16.16
CA LEU A 371 28.94 8.31 15.54
C LEU A 371 30.15 8.62 16.43
N ARG A 372 30.22 9.81 17.03
CA ARG A 372 31.26 10.14 18.01
C ARG A 372 31.23 9.22 19.24
N GLN A 373 30.04 8.87 19.73
CA GLN A 373 29.91 7.89 20.82
C GLN A 373 30.36 6.49 20.40
N TYR A 374 30.06 6.05 19.17
CA TYR A 374 30.53 4.78 18.64
C TYR A 374 32.04 4.75 18.47
N GLU A 375 32.66 5.78 17.93
CA GLU A 375 34.12 5.88 17.80
C GLU A 375 34.82 5.86 19.17
N ALA A 376 34.27 6.57 20.16
CA ALA A 376 34.77 6.50 21.54
C ALA A 376 34.63 5.08 22.15
N SER A 377 33.56 4.35 21.82
CA SER A 377 33.35 2.96 22.27
C SER A 377 34.24 1.94 21.53
N GLN A 378 34.64 2.23 20.28
CA GLN A 378 35.54 1.36 19.52
C GLN A 378 37.00 1.56 19.93
N ALA A 379 37.41 2.81 20.20
CA ALA A 379 38.74 3.13 20.71
C ALA A 379 39.02 2.48 22.08
N SER A 380 37.98 2.23 22.89
CA SER A 380 38.10 1.49 24.16
C SER A 380 38.06 -0.03 24.00
N ARG A 381 37.62 -0.55 22.85
CA ARG A 381 37.56 -2.00 22.55
C ARG A 381 38.83 -2.51 21.86
N SER A 382 39.46 -1.71 21.01
CA SER A 382 40.69 -2.10 20.28
C SER A 382 41.91 -2.29 21.19
N VAL A 383 41.89 -1.78 22.43
CA VAL A 383 42.95 -2.02 23.42
C VAL A 383 42.89 -3.43 24.05
N LYS A 384 41.81 -4.20 23.85
CA LYS A 384 41.61 -5.51 24.50
C LYS A 384 41.83 -6.75 23.63
N VAL A 385 42.07 -6.62 22.32
CA VAL A 385 42.09 -7.77 21.39
C VAL A 385 43.46 -8.01 20.72
N ALA A 386 44.49 -7.25 21.06
CA ALA A 386 45.84 -7.51 20.56
C ALA A 386 46.59 -8.58 21.38
N VAL A 387 46.07 -9.81 21.46
CA VAL A 387 46.87 -11.03 21.74
C VAL A 387 46.19 -12.24 21.07
N VAL A 388 46.99 -12.99 20.31
CA VAL A 388 46.75 -14.25 19.58
C VAL A 388 46.36 -14.06 18.10
N ALA A 389 47.36 -14.36 17.27
CA ALA A 389 47.36 -14.39 15.81
C ALA A 389 47.39 -15.85 15.27
N ASP A 390 47.18 -15.95 13.94
CA ASP A 390 47.59 -17.02 12.98
C ASP A 390 46.91 -18.41 13.08
N ASP A 391 46.57 -19.19 12.01
CA ASP A 391 46.86 -19.18 10.56
C ASP A 391 45.74 -19.94 9.76
N ASP A 392 45.65 -19.62 8.46
CA ASP A 392 45.38 -20.43 7.26
C ASP A 392 44.03 -21.10 6.83
N GLU A 393 43.85 -20.96 5.50
CA GLU A 393 43.34 -21.89 4.46
C GLU A 393 41.87 -21.92 3.98
N PHE A 394 41.69 -21.15 2.88
CA PHE A 394 40.99 -21.40 1.61
C PHE A 394 40.39 -22.80 1.31
N TYR A 395 39.06 -22.90 1.12
CA TYR A 395 38.41 -23.74 0.10
C TYR A 395 36.94 -23.35 -0.13
N ASP A 396 36.52 -23.26 -1.40
CA ASP A 396 35.15 -23.00 -1.89
C ASP A 396 34.43 -24.35 -2.14
N PRO A 397 33.11 -24.48 -1.90
CA PRO A 397 32.27 -24.78 -3.06
C PRO A 397 30.84 -24.21 -3.04
N ALA A 398 30.34 -24.02 -4.25
CA ALA A 398 28.99 -23.65 -4.62
C ALA A 398 27.98 -24.83 -4.68
N GLU A 399 26.70 -24.46 -4.61
CA GLU A 399 25.46 -25.13 -5.08
C GLU A 399 24.96 -26.44 -4.42
N ASN A 400 23.80 -26.39 -3.72
CA ASN A 400 22.44 -26.61 -4.28
C ASN A 400 21.41 -27.12 -3.22
N LYS A 401 20.14 -26.71 -3.41
CA LYS A 401 18.84 -27.21 -2.86
C LYS A 401 18.37 -26.79 -1.46
N LYS A 402 17.40 -25.85 -1.47
CA LYS A 402 16.42 -25.54 -0.41
C LYS A 402 15.50 -26.76 -0.15
N SER A 403 15.37 -27.17 1.12
CA SER A 403 14.16 -27.79 1.64
C SER A 403 13.85 -27.33 3.07
N THR A 404 12.65 -26.80 3.19
CA THR A 404 11.80 -26.38 4.31
C THR A 404 12.17 -26.91 5.71
N ALA A 405 12.41 -25.96 6.62
CA ALA A 405 12.74 -26.21 8.02
C ALA A 405 11.55 -25.87 8.95
N GLY A 406 11.21 -26.80 9.84
CA GLY A 406 10.31 -26.57 10.95
C GLY A 406 10.28 -27.73 11.94
N SER A 407 11.07 -27.63 13.01
CA SER A 407 10.97 -28.42 14.27
C SER A 407 11.38 -29.90 14.32
N SER A 408 12.06 -30.48 13.32
CA SER A 408 12.65 -31.84 13.41
C SER A 408 14.19 -31.88 13.53
N LEU A 409 14.85 -30.72 13.60
CA LEU A 409 16.30 -30.60 13.35
C LEU A 409 17.19 -31.18 14.47
N ALA A 410 16.74 -31.23 15.72
CA ALA A 410 17.57 -31.74 16.82
C ALA A 410 17.70 -33.28 16.83
N ALA A 411 16.71 -34.02 16.29
CA ALA A 411 16.73 -35.48 16.27
C ALA A 411 17.27 -36.07 14.96
N MET A 412 17.09 -35.40 13.81
CA MET A 412 17.67 -35.86 12.52
C MET A 412 19.15 -35.50 12.35
N GLY A 413 19.68 -34.55 13.11
CA GLY A 413 21.12 -34.24 13.14
C GLY A 413 21.99 -35.42 13.58
N ALA A 414 21.46 -36.33 14.41
CA ALA A 414 22.17 -37.54 14.85
C ALA A 414 22.21 -38.64 13.77
N ALA A 415 21.20 -38.71 12.89
CA ALA A 415 21.16 -39.70 11.81
C ALA A 415 22.06 -39.31 10.61
N GLY A 416 22.13 -38.01 10.29
CA GLY A 416 23.04 -37.48 9.26
C GLY A 416 24.53 -37.55 9.68
N THR A 417 24.84 -37.32 10.96
CA THR A 417 26.21 -37.50 11.49
C THR A 417 26.61 -38.97 11.55
N ALA A 418 25.69 -39.90 11.86
CA ALA A 418 25.99 -41.33 11.81
C ALA A 418 26.47 -41.76 10.41
N ALA A 419 25.82 -41.31 9.33
CA ALA A 419 26.23 -41.64 7.95
C ALA A 419 27.62 -41.07 7.59
N ALA A 420 27.96 -39.86 8.05
CA ALA A 420 29.29 -39.27 7.87
C ALA A 420 30.38 -40.00 8.68
N ILE A 421 30.06 -40.49 9.89
CA ILE A 421 31.00 -41.24 10.75
C ILE A 421 31.34 -42.63 10.17
N PHE A 422 30.48 -43.22 9.34
CA PHE A 422 30.77 -44.52 8.69
C PHE A 422 31.55 -44.41 7.37
N GLY A 423 31.70 -43.21 6.79
CA GLY A 423 32.34 -43.00 5.49
C GLY A 423 33.87 -42.92 5.52
N ASN A 424 34.45 -42.50 6.65
CA ASN A 424 35.90 -42.36 6.82
C ASN A 424 36.44 -43.53 7.64
N VAL A 425 36.81 -44.62 6.96
CA VAL A 425 37.62 -45.69 7.55
C VAL A 425 39.08 -45.28 7.36
N PRO A 426 39.90 -45.19 8.43
CA PRO A 426 41.31 -44.85 8.29
C PRO A 426 42.01 -45.84 7.35
N SER A 427 42.78 -45.33 6.39
CA SER A 427 43.41 -46.18 5.36
C SER A 427 44.64 -46.95 5.87
N SER A 428 45.23 -46.54 7.01
CA SER A 428 46.39 -47.20 7.58
C SER A 428 46.00 -48.20 8.69
N PRO A 429 46.59 -49.41 8.71
CA PRO A 429 46.34 -50.40 9.76
C PRO A 429 46.58 -49.87 11.18
N GLU A 430 47.62 -49.06 11.37
CA GLU A 430 47.97 -48.44 12.64
C GLU A 430 46.87 -47.49 13.15
N ALA A 431 46.23 -46.72 12.26
CA ALA A 431 45.15 -45.83 12.63
C ALA A 431 43.87 -46.60 13.01
N ILE A 432 43.59 -47.71 12.34
CA ILE A 432 42.47 -48.61 12.70
C ILE A 432 42.71 -49.21 14.08
N GLU A 433 43.92 -49.68 14.38
CA GLU A 433 44.26 -50.24 15.70
C GLU A 433 44.12 -49.22 16.82
N GLN A 434 44.56 -47.98 16.61
CA GLN A 434 44.41 -46.89 17.58
C GLN A 434 42.94 -46.56 17.83
N GLU A 435 42.14 -46.45 16.77
CA GLU A 435 40.72 -46.14 16.91
C GLU A 435 39.95 -47.28 17.60
N VAL A 436 40.30 -48.55 17.31
CA VAL A 436 39.76 -49.71 18.03
C VAL A 436 40.09 -49.63 19.53
N ARG A 437 41.33 -49.28 19.90
CA ARG A 437 41.70 -49.11 21.32
C ARG A 437 40.86 -48.04 22.01
N ILE A 438 40.68 -46.88 21.38
CA ILE A 438 39.86 -45.77 21.90
C ILE A 438 38.40 -46.23 22.06
N LEU A 439 37.81 -46.81 21.02
CA LEU A 439 36.41 -47.22 21.05
C LEU A 439 36.15 -48.36 22.06
N VAL A 440 37.10 -49.27 22.27
CA VAL A 440 36.99 -50.34 23.27
C VAL A 440 36.98 -49.77 24.69
N GLU A 441 37.81 -48.76 24.96
CA GLU A 441 37.86 -48.07 26.24
C GLU A 441 36.55 -47.28 26.50
N GLU A 442 36.10 -46.49 25.52
CA GLU A 442 34.87 -45.70 25.63
C GLU A 442 33.61 -46.55 25.75
N THR A 443 33.54 -47.66 24.99
CA THR A 443 32.40 -48.60 25.05
C THR A 443 32.46 -49.55 26.24
N LYS A 444 33.53 -49.49 27.04
CA LYS A 444 33.79 -50.41 28.16
C LYS A 444 33.58 -51.88 27.76
N SER A 445 34.11 -52.25 26.60
CA SER A 445 33.96 -53.61 26.08
C SER A 445 34.55 -54.63 27.07
N PRO A 446 33.93 -55.81 27.24
CA PRO A 446 34.40 -56.84 28.18
C PRO A 446 35.71 -57.51 27.75
N LYS A 447 36.12 -57.35 26.49
CA LYS A 447 37.39 -57.83 25.94
C LYS A 447 38.34 -56.68 25.72
N SER A 448 39.63 -56.92 25.95
CA SER A 448 40.66 -55.90 25.70
C SER A 448 40.80 -55.63 24.20
N ALA A 449 41.33 -54.46 23.86
CA ALA A 449 41.54 -54.07 22.47
C ALA A 449 42.48 -55.03 21.75
N ASP A 450 43.54 -55.50 22.42
CA ASP A 450 44.50 -56.47 21.86
C ASP A 450 43.84 -57.84 21.59
N GLU A 451 42.93 -58.29 22.46
CA GLU A 451 42.16 -59.52 22.24
C GLU A 451 41.21 -59.40 21.05
N LEU A 452 40.53 -58.24 20.91
CA LEU A 452 39.63 -57.98 19.80
C LEU A 452 40.38 -57.83 18.48
N LEU A 453 41.49 -57.11 18.44
CA LEU A 453 42.35 -56.97 17.25
C LEU A 453 42.89 -58.34 16.81
N LYS A 454 43.36 -59.16 17.75
CA LYS A 454 43.81 -60.53 17.44
C LYS A 454 42.69 -61.42 16.90
N ALA A 455 41.48 -61.33 17.46
CA ALA A 455 40.32 -62.12 17.02
C ALA A 455 39.77 -61.68 15.66
N TYR A 456 39.98 -60.41 15.29
CA TYR A 456 39.53 -59.80 14.04
C TYR A 456 40.68 -59.52 13.06
N ALA A 457 41.82 -60.22 13.19
CA ALA A 457 42.93 -60.07 12.26
C ALA A 457 42.48 -60.27 10.79
N GLY A 458 42.72 -59.29 9.93
CA GLY A 458 42.24 -59.22 8.54
C GLY A 458 40.78 -58.80 8.35
N ARG A 459 40.06 -58.44 9.42
CA ARG A 459 38.66 -57.95 9.46
C ARG A 459 38.50 -56.78 10.45
N GLU A 460 39.54 -55.99 10.64
CA GLU A 460 39.59 -54.91 11.60
C GLU A 460 38.57 -53.80 11.28
N ALA A 461 38.28 -53.58 9.99
CA ALA A 461 37.24 -52.64 9.55
C ALA A 461 35.82 -53.04 10.03
N ASP A 462 35.51 -54.35 10.08
CA ASP A 462 34.22 -54.83 10.59
C ASP A 462 34.12 -54.67 12.11
N LEU A 463 35.24 -54.90 12.82
CA LEU A 463 35.33 -54.65 14.26
C LEU A 463 35.10 -53.16 14.55
N LEU A 464 35.77 -52.27 13.82
CA LEU A 464 35.63 -50.83 13.95
C LEU A 464 34.18 -50.39 13.71
N LYS A 465 33.55 -50.91 12.65
CA LYS A 465 32.13 -50.64 12.34
C LYS A 465 31.20 -51.07 13.49
N ASN A 466 31.42 -52.24 14.08
CA ASN A 466 30.62 -52.72 15.20
C ASN A 466 30.86 -51.92 16.48
N LEU A 467 32.10 -51.54 16.78
CA LEU A 467 32.44 -50.69 17.92
C LEU A 467 31.84 -49.29 17.79
N ARG A 468 31.93 -48.67 16.60
CA ARG A 468 31.26 -47.39 16.30
C ARG A 468 29.74 -47.50 16.49
N LYS A 469 29.13 -48.61 16.05
CA LYS A 469 27.70 -48.87 16.28
C LYS A 469 27.35 -49.02 17.76
N MET A 470 28.19 -49.71 18.54
CA MET A 470 27.99 -49.84 19.99
C MET A 470 28.13 -48.49 20.69
N LYS A 471 29.16 -47.70 20.35
CA LYS A 471 29.34 -46.35 20.88
C LYS A 471 28.13 -45.47 20.58
N ALA A 472 27.66 -45.44 19.33
CA ALA A 472 26.48 -44.67 18.96
C ALA A 472 25.21 -45.09 19.74
N LEU A 473 25.05 -46.39 20.05
CA LEU A 473 23.95 -46.87 20.90
C LEU A 473 24.14 -46.45 22.36
N GLN A 474 25.36 -46.48 22.88
CA GLN A 474 25.67 -46.01 24.24
C GLN A 474 25.42 -44.51 24.37
N ASP A 475 25.92 -43.69 23.44
CA ASP A 475 25.70 -42.24 23.42
C ASP A 475 24.21 -41.91 23.32
N LYS A 476 23.45 -42.66 22.50
CA LYS A 476 21.99 -42.52 22.44
C LYS A 476 21.32 -42.86 23.77
N ASN A 477 21.74 -43.95 24.41
CA ASN A 477 21.19 -44.35 25.71
C ASN A 477 21.54 -43.32 26.80
N ASP A 478 22.77 -42.82 26.84
CA ASP A 478 23.21 -41.82 27.80
C ASP A 478 22.46 -40.48 27.58
N ALA A 479 22.22 -40.08 26.33
CA ALA A 479 21.38 -38.93 26.01
C ALA A 479 19.92 -39.11 26.47
N ILE A 480 19.33 -40.29 26.24
CA ILE A 480 17.98 -40.62 26.73
C ILE A 480 17.95 -40.58 28.26
N ARG A 481 18.96 -41.12 28.95
CA ARG A 481 19.04 -41.09 30.42
C ARG A 481 19.11 -39.67 30.95
N ALA A 482 19.93 -38.81 30.35
CA ALA A 482 20.02 -37.40 30.70
C ALA A 482 18.67 -36.69 30.52
N GLU A 483 18.01 -36.90 29.37
CA GLU A 483 16.71 -36.26 29.11
C GLU A 483 15.62 -36.78 30.06
N VAL A 484 15.59 -38.08 30.35
CA VAL A 484 14.66 -38.64 31.35
C VAL A 484 14.91 -38.03 32.72
N ALA A 485 16.16 -37.85 33.13
CA ALA A 485 16.50 -37.21 34.40
C ALA A 485 15.97 -35.77 34.48
N ASP A 486 16.22 -34.96 33.45
CA ASP A 486 15.73 -33.58 33.36
C ASP A 486 14.20 -33.50 33.39
N LEU A 487 13.51 -34.40 32.67
CA LEU A 487 12.07 -34.43 32.63
C LEU A 487 11.45 -34.93 33.95
N VAL A 488 12.08 -35.89 34.61
CA VAL A 488 11.64 -36.41 35.92
C VAL A 488 11.76 -35.34 37.00
N GLU A 489 12.87 -34.59 37.00
CA GLU A 489 13.07 -33.45 37.90
C GLU A 489 12.04 -32.35 37.63
N ALA A 490 11.88 -31.93 36.36
CA ALA A 490 10.93 -30.90 35.98
C ALA A 490 9.47 -31.26 36.31
N THR A 491 9.10 -32.54 36.11
CA THR A 491 7.74 -33.03 36.38
C THR A 491 7.50 -33.40 37.85
N LYS A 492 8.54 -33.35 38.69
CA LYS A 492 8.50 -33.80 40.09
C LYS A 492 7.89 -35.20 40.21
N SER A 493 8.29 -36.11 39.31
CA SER A 493 7.78 -37.48 39.30
C SER A 493 8.13 -38.18 40.63
N PRO A 494 7.22 -39.01 41.18
CA PRO A 494 7.47 -39.71 42.45
C PRO A 494 8.52 -40.84 42.34
N LYS A 495 8.86 -41.25 41.12
CA LYS A 495 9.89 -42.25 40.82
C LYS A 495 11.14 -41.57 40.28
N SER A 496 12.31 -42.10 40.63
CA SER A 496 13.59 -41.61 40.10
C SER A 496 13.75 -41.95 38.62
N ALA A 497 14.68 -41.25 37.95
CA ALA A 497 15.00 -41.50 36.54
C ALA A 497 15.41 -42.96 36.31
N ASP A 498 16.27 -43.50 37.18
CA ASP A 498 16.76 -44.88 37.11
C ASP A 498 15.63 -45.91 37.29
N GLU A 499 14.68 -45.67 38.21
CA GLU A 499 13.52 -46.53 38.40
C GLU A 499 12.61 -46.55 37.16
N LEU A 500 12.41 -45.40 36.53
CA LEU A 500 11.61 -45.28 35.31
C LEU A 500 12.32 -45.92 34.11
N LEU A 501 13.61 -45.68 33.92
CA LEU A 501 14.42 -46.32 32.88
C LEU A 501 14.43 -47.84 33.04
N LYS A 502 14.53 -48.34 34.28
CA LYS A 502 14.46 -49.78 34.56
C LYS A 502 13.07 -50.36 34.25
N ALA A 503 11.99 -49.64 34.58
CA ALA A 503 10.62 -50.09 34.30
C ALA A 503 10.25 -50.04 32.80
N TYR A 504 10.89 -49.15 32.05
CA TYR A 504 10.70 -48.94 30.62
C TYR A 504 11.89 -49.44 29.77
N ALA A 505 12.67 -50.39 30.28
CA ALA A 505 13.78 -50.96 29.52
C ALA A 505 13.29 -51.52 28.17
N GLY A 506 13.86 -51.03 27.07
CA GLY A 506 13.44 -51.34 25.69
C GLY A 506 12.21 -50.56 25.19
N ARG A 507 11.66 -49.63 25.98
CA ARG A 507 10.52 -48.74 25.64
C ARG A 507 10.79 -47.30 26.11
N GLU A 508 12.04 -46.87 26.07
CA GLU A 508 12.48 -45.57 26.58
C GLU A 508 11.87 -44.40 25.80
N ASP A 509 11.62 -44.58 24.50
CA ASP A 509 10.93 -43.57 23.67
C ASP A 509 9.48 -43.32 24.13
N GLU A 510 8.78 -44.36 24.61
CA GLU A 510 7.43 -44.24 25.17
C GLU A 510 7.45 -43.49 26.51
N LEU A 511 8.46 -43.77 27.34
CA LEU A 511 8.70 -43.04 28.60
C LEU A 511 8.95 -41.56 28.33
N LEU A 512 9.85 -41.21 27.40
CA LEU A 512 10.12 -39.83 27.01
C LEU A 512 8.86 -39.12 26.50
N LYS A 513 8.08 -39.78 25.64
CA LYS A 513 6.80 -39.24 25.14
C LYS A 513 5.83 -38.91 26.28
N ASN A 514 5.70 -39.81 27.26
CA ASN A 514 4.82 -39.60 28.41
C ASN A 514 5.33 -38.49 29.35
N LEU A 515 6.63 -38.47 29.64
CA LEU A 515 7.26 -37.43 30.48
C LEU A 515 7.15 -36.05 29.83
N ARG A 516 7.41 -35.92 28.52
CA ARG A 516 7.20 -34.67 27.77
C ARG A 516 5.75 -34.21 27.81
N LYS A 517 4.78 -35.14 27.68
CA LYS A 517 3.35 -34.82 27.80
C LYS A 517 2.99 -34.33 29.21
N MET A 518 3.54 -34.94 30.25
CA MET A 518 3.34 -34.48 31.64
C MET A 518 3.92 -33.09 31.87
N LYS A 519 5.15 -32.83 31.38
CA LYS A 519 5.78 -31.51 31.45
C LYS A 519 4.93 -30.45 30.76
N ALA A 520 4.47 -30.71 29.54
CA ALA A 520 3.59 -29.78 28.81
C ALA A 520 2.28 -29.48 29.56
N LEU A 521 1.68 -30.48 30.24
CA LEU A 521 0.49 -30.26 31.06
C LEU A 521 0.79 -29.44 32.32
N GLN A 522 1.95 -29.64 32.94
CA GLN A 522 2.38 -28.85 34.09
C GLN A 522 2.68 -27.40 33.71
N ASP A 523 3.37 -27.19 32.58
CA ASP A 523 3.64 -25.86 32.04
C ASP A 523 2.33 -25.13 31.69
N LYS A 524 1.36 -25.83 31.08
CA LYS A 524 0.01 -25.28 30.84
C LYS A 524 -0.69 -24.89 32.15
N LYS A 525 -0.64 -25.74 33.18
CA LYS A 525 -1.23 -25.42 34.50
C LYS A 525 -0.55 -24.23 35.17
N ASN A 526 0.78 -24.14 35.09
CA ASN A 526 1.54 -23.03 35.64
C ASN A 526 1.22 -21.72 34.89
N ALA A 527 1.09 -21.77 33.56
CA ALA A 527 0.69 -20.62 32.75
C ALA A 527 -0.71 -20.13 33.11
N ILE A 528 -1.69 -21.05 33.22
CA ILE A 528 -3.05 -20.71 33.68
C ILE A 528 -3.02 -20.10 35.08
N ARG A 529 -2.24 -20.66 36.01
CA ARG A 529 -2.12 -20.11 37.37
C ARG A 529 -1.55 -18.70 37.38
N ALA A 530 -0.51 -18.45 36.58
CA ALA A 530 0.07 -17.12 36.42
C ALA A 530 -0.95 -16.13 35.83
N GLU A 531 -1.71 -16.55 34.82
CA GLU A 531 -2.73 -15.73 34.19
C GLU A 531 -3.90 -15.42 35.15
N VAL A 532 -4.40 -16.42 35.88
CA VAL A 532 -5.43 -16.21 36.90
C VAL A 532 -4.93 -15.26 37.97
N ALA A 533 -3.66 -15.34 38.38
CA ALA A 533 -3.08 -14.41 39.35
C ALA A 533 -3.07 -12.96 38.85
N ASP A 534 -2.62 -12.72 37.62
CA ASP A 534 -2.64 -11.40 36.98
C ASP A 534 -4.07 -10.86 36.83
N LEU A 535 -5.01 -11.69 36.35
CA LEU A 535 -6.39 -11.29 36.18
C LEU A 535 -7.08 -10.99 37.52
N CYS A 536 -6.84 -11.80 38.56
CA CYS A 536 -7.36 -11.55 39.90
C CYS A 536 -6.88 -10.22 40.48
N GLN A 537 -5.61 -9.87 40.24
CA GLN A 537 -5.06 -8.58 40.62
C GLN A 537 -5.76 -7.44 39.87
N LYS A 538 -5.94 -7.57 38.55
CA LYS A 538 -6.64 -6.58 37.72
C LYS A 538 -8.10 -6.39 38.14
N VAL A 539 -8.80 -7.47 38.52
CA VAL A 539 -10.21 -7.37 38.92
C VAL A 539 -10.44 -7.03 40.38
N ASN A 540 -9.37 -6.88 41.18
CA ASN A 540 -9.42 -6.78 42.64
C ASN A 540 -10.30 -7.89 43.26
N SER A 541 -10.08 -9.14 42.84
CA SER A 541 -10.87 -10.29 43.31
C SER A 541 -10.72 -10.47 44.83
N PRO A 542 -11.81 -10.68 45.58
CA PRO A 542 -11.73 -10.95 47.02
C PRO A 542 -11.18 -12.34 47.35
N LYS A 543 -11.13 -13.25 46.37
CA LYS A 543 -10.57 -14.60 46.53
C LYS A 543 -9.17 -14.68 45.95
N THR A 544 -8.30 -15.45 46.61
CA THR A 544 -6.94 -15.65 46.10
C THR A 544 -6.94 -16.48 44.80
N PRO A 545 -5.90 -16.36 43.95
CA PRO A 545 -5.81 -17.15 42.72
C PRO A 545 -5.91 -18.66 42.97
N ASP A 546 -5.32 -19.14 44.07
CA ASP A 546 -5.33 -20.56 44.43
C ASP A 546 -6.71 -21.04 44.88
N GLU A 547 -7.46 -20.23 45.64
CA GLU A 547 -8.86 -20.55 45.99
C GLU A 547 -9.76 -20.63 44.76
N LEU A 548 -9.56 -19.73 43.79
CA LEU A 548 -10.32 -19.73 42.55
C LEU A 548 -9.99 -20.95 41.69
N LEU A 549 -8.70 -21.28 41.54
CA LEU A 549 -8.27 -22.47 40.81
C LEU A 549 -8.80 -23.76 41.43
N GLU A 550 -8.82 -23.89 42.76
CA GLU A 550 -9.37 -25.08 43.41
C GLU A 550 -10.89 -25.18 43.19
N SER A 551 -11.63 -24.06 43.26
CA SER A 551 -13.08 -24.05 42.99
C SER A 551 -13.44 -24.32 41.51
N TYR A 552 -12.50 -24.08 40.59
CA TYR A 552 -12.63 -24.30 39.14
C TYR A 552 -11.77 -25.44 38.63
N LYS A 553 -11.39 -26.39 39.49
CA LYS A 553 -10.58 -27.54 39.11
C LYS A 553 -11.24 -28.33 37.97
N GLY A 554 -10.52 -28.49 36.85
CA GLY A 554 -11.02 -29.09 35.61
C GLY A 554 -11.85 -28.16 34.71
N ARG A 555 -12.04 -26.89 35.09
CA ARG A 555 -12.72 -25.82 34.33
C ARG A 555 -11.92 -24.51 34.38
N GLU A 556 -10.60 -24.60 34.46
CA GLU A 556 -9.73 -23.45 34.65
C GLU A 556 -9.75 -22.49 33.44
N ASP A 557 -9.95 -23.03 32.23
CA ASP A 557 -10.10 -22.22 31.01
C ASP A 557 -11.39 -21.35 31.07
N GLU A 558 -12.46 -21.84 31.70
CA GLU A 558 -13.70 -21.07 31.91
C GLU A 558 -13.51 -19.95 32.95
N LEU A 559 -12.76 -20.24 34.02
CA LEU A 559 -12.36 -19.24 35.01
C LEU A 559 -11.59 -18.09 34.36
N VAL A 560 -10.56 -18.40 33.56
CA VAL A 560 -9.77 -17.40 32.84
C VAL A 560 -10.68 -16.55 31.93
N LYS A 561 -11.57 -17.19 31.17
CA LYS A 561 -12.52 -16.49 30.30
C LYS A 561 -13.44 -15.54 31.07
N ASN A 562 -13.93 -15.96 32.23
CA ASN A 562 -14.80 -15.14 33.07
C ASN A 562 -14.04 -13.97 33.72
N LEU A 563 -12.82 -14.21 34.20
CA LEU A 563 -11.98 -13.15 34.76
C LEU A 563 -11.58 -12.11 33.70
N ARG A 564 -11.23 -12.53 32.47
CA ARG A 564 -10.98 -11.60 31.34
C ARG A 564 -12.21 -10.74 31.01
N ARG A 565 -13.41 -11.32 31.04
CA ARG A 565 -14.66 -10.58 30.83
C ARG A 565 -14.90 -9.55 31.94
N LEU A 566 -14.60 -9.91 33.19
CA LEU A 566 -14.71 -8.99 34.33
C LEU A 566 -13.67 -7.88 34.27
N SER A 567 -12.42 -8.18 33.91
CA SER A 567 -11.37 -7.15 33.76
C SER A 567 -11.72 -6.15 32.68
N PHE A 568 -12.26 -6.60 31.54
CA PHE A 568 -12.71 -5.71 30.48
C PHE A 568 -13.86 -4.80 30.93
N LYS A 569 -14.84 -5.35 31.68
CA LYS A 569 -15.95 -4.55 32.23
C LYS A 569 -15.46 -3.49 33.21
N GLN A 570 -14.49 -3.81 34.07
CA GLN A 570 -13.91 -2.83 34.99
C GLN A 570 -13.12 -1.75 34.27
N GLN A 571 -12.27 -2.12 33.30
CA GLN A 571 -11.53 -1.16 32.47
C GLN A 571 -12.48 -0.21 31.74
N SER A 572 -13.53 -0.74 31.10
CA SER A 572 -14.53 0.09 30.44
C SER A 572 -15.28 1.03 31.40
N ALA A 573 -15.54 0.59 32.64
CA ALA A 573 -16.15 1.44 33.66
C ALA A 573 -15.20 2.55 34.15
N GLU A 574 -13.91 2.24 34.33
CA GLU A 574 -12.88 3.22 34.69
C GLU A 574 -12.65 4.24 33.57
N GLU A 575 -12.59 3.81 32.32
CA GLU A 575 -12.50 4.68 31.14
C GLU A 575 -13.71 5.60 31.03
N LYS A 576 -14.92 5.08 31.20
CA LYS A 576 -16.15 5.90 31.23
C LYS A 576 -16.11 6.91 32.38
N LYS A 577 -15.60 6.53 33.55
CA LYS A 577 -15.45 7.44 34.69
C LYS A 577 -14.43 8.55 34.38
N ALA A 578 -13.27 8.21 33.83
CA ALA A 578 -12.24 9.17 33.43
C ALA A 578 -12.78 10.14 32.36
N MET A 579 -13.48 9.61 31.37
CA MET A 579 -14.13 10.40 30.32
C MET A 579 -15.17 11.38 30.87
N ARG A 580 -15.99 10.95 31.85
CA ARG A 580 -16.94 11.84 32.53
C ARG A 580 -16.22 12.96 33.28
N THR A 581 -15.11 12.67 33.97
CA THR A 581 -14.27 13.69 34.62
C THR A 581 -13.72 14.70 33.61
N ASP A 582 -13.21 14.24 32.47
CA ASP A 582 -12.71 15.12 31.41
C ASP A 582 -13.82 16.00 30.80
N ILE A 583 -15.02 15.43 30.60
CA ILE A 583 -16.19 16.18 30.13
C ILE A 583 -16.57 17.27 31.13
N ILE A 584 -16.63 16.96 32.43
CA ILE A 584 -16.94 17.95 33.47
C ILE A 584 -15.91 19.10 33.43
N ALA A 585 -14.62 18.77 33.40
CA ALA A 585 -13.55 19.78 33.35
C ALA A 585 -13.64 20.66 32.09
N LEU A 586 -13.92 20.08 30.92
CA LEU A 586 -14.06 20.83 29.68
C LEU A 586 -15.33 21.69 29.64
N VAL A 587 -16.44 21.22 30.22
CA VAL A 587 -17.69 22.00 30.29
C VAL A 587 -17.51 23.23 31.18
N GLU A 588 -16.83 23.08 32.32
CA GLU A 588 -16.47 24.19 33.21
C GLU A 588 -15.52 25.18 32.53
N GLU A 589 -14.45 24.69 31.90
CA GLU A 589 -13.46 25.53 31.21
C GLU A 589 -14.07 26.30 30.02
N LEU A 590 -15.03 25.71 29.32
CA LEU A 590 -15.67 26.32 28.16
C LEU A 590 -16.87 27.20 28.51
N GLU A 591 -17.26 27.29 29.78
CA GLU A 591 -18.41 28.09 30.25
C GLU A 591 -19.68 27.79 29.42
N ILE A 592 -19.95 26.51 29.15
CA ILE A 592 -21.11 26.10 28.33
C ILE A 592 -22.39 26.33 29.14
N PRO A 593 -23.48 26.88 28.56
CA PRO A 593 -24.71 27.20 29.30
C PRO A 593 -25.42 26.00 29.96
N LYS A 594 -25.18 24.77 29.46
CA LYS A 594 -25.73 23.54 30.03
C LYS A 594 -24.74 22.95 31.03
N SER A 595 -25.25 22.43 32.14
CA SER A 595 -24.40 21.76 33.12
C SER A 595 -23.80 20.47 32.56
N ALA A 596 -22.67 20.03 33.12
CA ALA A 596 -22.01 18.80 32.68
C ALA A 596 -22.92 17.58 32.86
N ASP A 597 -23.72 17.54 33.93
CA ASP A 597 -24.67 16.46 34.20
C ASP A 597 -25.79 16.41 33.14
N GLU A 598 -26.35 17.55 32.75
CA GLU A 598 -27.35 17.62 31.67
C GLU A 598 -26.79 17.12 30.33
N LEU A 599 -25.55 17.47 30.00
CA LEU A 599 -24.88 17.01 28.80
C LEU A 599 -24.57 15.51 28.85
N LEU A 600 -24.09 15.01 29.98
CA LEU A 600 -23.83 13.58 30.18
C LEU A 600 -25.11 12.75 30.09
N THR A 601 -26.25 13.24 30.60
CA THR A 601 -27.55 12.59 30.44
C THR A 601 -28.03 12.61 28.99
N ALA A 602 -27.90 13.75 28.28
CA ALA A 602 -28.32 13.85 26.89
C ALA A 602 -27.47 13.00 25.92
N TYR A 603 -26.22 12.71 26.30
CA TYR A 603 -25.26 11.91 25.55
C TYR A 603 -24.98 10.54 26.20
N GLU A 604 -25.92 9.98 26.96
CA GLU A 604 -25.74 8.65 27.52
C GLU A 604 -25.53 7.60 26.41
N GLY A 605 -24.42 6.87 26.47
CA GLY A 605 -23.99 5.94 25.42
C GLY A 605 -23.23 6.59 24.26
N ARG A 606 -23.12 7.92 24.22
CA ARG A 606 -22.39 8.73 23.21
C ARG A 606 -21.41 9.70 23.86
N GLU A 607 -20.91 9.39 25.05
CA GLU A 607 -20.02 10.30 25.80
C GLU A 607 -18.70 10.61 25.06
N ASN A 608 -18.20 9.68 24.25
CA ASN A 608 -17.02 9.90 23.39
C ASN A 608 -17.25 11.03 22.36
N GLU A 609 -18.44 11.07 21.75
CA GLU A 609 -18.81 12.09 20.78
C GLU A 609 -18.86 13.47 21.46
N LEU A 610 -19.47 13.52 22.65
CA LEU A 610 -19.51 14.73 23.47
C LEU A 610 -18.10 15.22 23.83
N LEU A 611 -17.22 14.34 24.31
CA LEU A 611 -15.85 14.71 24.67
C LEU A 611 -15.09 15.30 23.47
N ASN A 612 -15.21 14.69 22.30
CA ASN A 612 -14.56 15.16 21.07
C ASN A 612 -15.09 16.52 20.63
N ASN A 613 -16.40 16.73 20.69
CA ASN A 613 -17.02 18.02 20.38
C ASN A 613 -16.57 19.13 21.34
N LEU A 614 -16.48 18.83 22.64
CA LEU A 614 -15.95 19.76 23.65
C LEU A 614 -14.48 20.11 23.37
N LYS A 615 -13.62 19.13 23.08
CA LYS A 615 -12.22 19.38 22.72
C LYS A 615 -12.09 20.25 21.46
N LYS A 616 -12.93 20.02 20.45
CA LYS A 616 -12.99 20.84 19.23
C LYS A 616 -13.40 22.28 19.54
N MET A 617 -14.39 22.49 20.41
CA MET A 617 -14.79 23.83 20.85
C MET A 617 -13.67 24.54 21.62
N LYS A 618 -12.93 23.83 22.48
CA LYS A 618 -11.76 24.37 23.18
C LYS A 618 -10.67 24.84 22.22
N ALA A 619 -10.31 24.01 21.23
CA ALA A 619 -9.33 24.38 20.21
C ALA A 619 -9.79 25.62 19.41
N LYS A 620 -11.07 25.69 19.05
CA LYS A 620 -11.64 26.84 18.35
C LYS A 620 -11.56 28.13 19.18
N LYS A 621 -11.96 28.09 20.46
CA LYS A 621 -11.83 29.25 21.37
C LYS A 621 -10.38 29.70 21.54
N ALA A 622 -9.43 28.77 21.61
CA ALA A 622 -8.01 29.10 21.71
C ALA A 622 -7.46 29.82 20.45
N GLU A 623 -7.84 29.35 19.26
CA GLU A 623 -7.46 30.01 18.00
C GLU A 623 -8.16 31.37 17.83
N GLU A 624 -9.42 31.50 18.25
CA GLU A 624 -10.12 32.80 18.30
C GLU A 624 -9.40 33.78 19.23
N ALA A 625 -9.01 33.35 20.44
CA ALA A 625 -8.25 34.18 21.38
C ALA A 625 -6.89 34.63 20.83
N LYS A 626 -6.18 33.74 20.14
CA LYS A 626 -4.92 34.04 19.46
C LYS A 626 -5.11 35.04 18.31
N THR A 627 -6.16 34.86 17.51
CA THR A 627 -6.54 35.78 16.42
C THR A 627 -6.82 37.17 16.98
N ILE A 628 -7.60 37.25 18.07
CA ILE A 628 -7.90 38.52 18.77
C ILE A 628 -6.63 39.19 19.29
N ALA A 629 -5.71 38.43 19.89
CA ALA A 629 -4.45 38.97 20.38
C ALA A 629 -3.59 39.54 19.24
N GLU A 630 -3.49 38.84 18.10
CA GLU A 630 -2.72 39.31 16.94
C GLU A 630 -3.35 40.55 16.28
N ILE A 631 -4.69 40.62 16.22
CA ILE A 631 -5.40 41.82 15.79
C ILE A 631 -5.03 43.01 16.67
N LYS A 632 -5.06 42.86 18.00
CA LYS A 632 -4.72 43.95 18.93
C LYS A 632 -3.32 44.52 18.67
N VAL A 633 -2.33 43.65 18.44
CA VAL A 633 -0.95 44.05 18.11
C VAL A 633 -0.89 44.80 16.78
N LEU A 634 -1.50 44.28 15.70
CA LEU A 634 -1.45 44.92 14.38
C LEU A 634 -2.19 46.26 14.34
N VAL A 635 -3.28 46.40 15.09
CA VAL A 635 -4.03 47.66 15.18
C VAL A 635 -3.18 48.75 15.82
N GLU A 636 -2.45 48.41 16.88
CA GLU A 636 -1.51 49.31 17.56
C GLU A 636 -0.34 49.69 16.65
N GLU A 637 0.27 48.72 15.96
CA GLU A 637 1.41 48.93 15.05
C GLU A 637 1.05 49.81 13.83
N LEU A 638 -0.16 49.64 13.30
CA LEU A 638 -0.62 50.37 12.12
C LEU A 638 -1.21 51.75 12.45
N ALA A 639 -1.41 52.07 13.74
CA ALA A 639 -2.04 53.31 14.18
C ALA A 639 -3.37 53.58 13.45
N VAL A 640 -4.19 52.53 13.32
CA VAL A 640 -5.50 52.61 12.65
C VAL A 640 -6.42 53.55 13.47
N PRO A 641 -7.25 54.41 12.84
CA PRO A 641 -8.05 55.40 13.57
C PRO A 641 -9.11 54.83 14.52
N LYS A 642 -9.47 53.55 14.38
CA LYS A 642 -10.40 52.86 15.30
C LYS A 642 -9.60 52.04 16.30
N SER A 643 -10.11 51.94 17.53
CA SER A 643 -9.53 51.05 18.53
C SER A 643 -9.69 49.58 18.14
N ALA A 644 -8.83 48.71 18.68
CA ALA A 644 -8.90 47.28 18.40
C ALA A 644 -10.25 46.67 18.85
N ASP A 645 -10.77 47.10 19.99
CA ASP A 645 -12.05 46.61 20.53
C ASP A 645 -13.24 47.07 19.67
N GLU A 646 -13.24 48.30 19.14
CA GLU A 646 -14.27 48.76 18.18
C GLU A 646 -14.22 47.96 16.87
N MET A 647 -13.03 47.66 16.36
CA MET A 647 -12.89 46.84 15.16
C MET A 647 -13.35 45.41 15.41
N LEU A 648 -12.92 44.78 16.51
CA LEU A 648 -13.37 43.44 16.88
C LEU A 648 -14.89 43.37 17.07
N ALA A 649 -15.51 44.40 17.68
CA ALA A 649 -16.96 44.47 17.80
C ALA A 649 -17.67 44.52 16.43
N SER A 650 -17.16 45.31 15.49
CA SER A 650 -17.71 45.41 14.12
C SER A 650 -17.47 44.16 13.26
N TYR A 651 -16.46 43.36 13.61
CA TYR A 651 -16.07 42.11 12.93
C TYR A 651 -16.40 40.86 13.76
N LYS A 652 -17.34 40.92 14.71
CA LYS A 652 -17.74 39.77 15.52
C LYS A 652 -18.15 38.59 14.62
N GLY A 653 -17.51 37.44 14.78
CA GLY A 653 -17.67 36.24 13.95
C GLY A 653 -16.92 36.25 12.60
N ARG A 654 -16.15 37.31 12.32
CA ARG A 654 -15.33 37.51 11.10
C ARG A 654 -13.93 38.04 11.44
N GLU A 655 -13.42 37.69 12.62
CA GLU A 655 -12.15 38.17 13.17
C GLU A 655 -10.98 37.79 12.26
N VAL A 656 -11.00 36.58 11.69
CA VAL A 656 -9.98 36.13 10.74
C VAL A 656 -9.87 37.07 9.54
N VAL A 657 -11.00 37.55 8.98
CA VAL A 657 -11.00 38.51 7.86
C VAL A 657 -10.40 39.86 8.27
N LEU A 658 -10.65 40.31 9.50
CA LEU A 658 -10.06 41.52 10.05
C LEU A 658 -8.53 41.38 10.20
N LEU A 659 -8.06 40.31 10.82
CA LEU A 659 -6.63 40.01 10.99
C LEU A 659 -5.90 40.06 9.65
N ASN A 660 -6.49 39.42 8.68
CA ASN A 660 -6.05 39.29 7.30
C ASN A 660 -5.94 40.62 6.56
N ASN A 661 -6.94 41.50 6.71
CA ASN A 661 -6.91 42.85 6.18
C ASN A 661 -5.83 43.71 6.86
N LEU A 662 -5.66 43.58 8.18
CA LEU A 662 -4.61 44.27 8.93
C LEU A 662 -3.21 43.81 8.47
N LYS A 663 -2.98 42.51 8.30
CA LYS A 663 -1.72 41.98 7.74
C LYS A 663 -1.44 42.57 6.37
N LYS A 664 -2.44 42.61 5.48
CA LYS A 664 -2.31 43.23 4.15
C LYS A 664 -1.95 44.71 4.23
N MET A 665 -2.53 45.45 5.18
CA MET A 665 -2.17 46.86 5.41
C MET A 665 -0.74 47.00 5.95
N SER A 666 -0.30 46.14 6.86
CA SER A 666 1.08 46.12 7.36
C SER A 666 2.09 45.83 6.24
N THR A 667 1.85 44.81 5.43
CA THR A 667 2.72 44.51 4.27
C THR A 667 2.76 45.67 3.27
N ARG A 668 1.63 46.35 3.02
CA ARG A 668 1.61 47.55 2.16
C ARG A 668 2.43 48.69 2.75
N LYS A 669 2.35 48.93 4.06
CA LYS A 669 3.16 49.96 4.74
C LYS A 669 4.65 49.66 4.58
N LEU A 670 5.08 48.42 4.86
CA LEU A 670 6.47 47.99 4.70
C LEU A 670 6.95 48.07 3.24
N ASN A 671 6.13 47.65 2.29
CA ASN A 671 6.46 47.76 0.87
C ASN A 671 6.57 49.22 0.41
N ASN A 672 5.67 50.10 0.88
CA ASN A 672 5.72 51.52 0.54
C ASN A 672 6.98 52.18 1.13
N GLU A 673 7.39 51.81 2.35
CA GLU A 673 8.66 52.26 2.95
C GLU A 673 9.88 51.77 2.14
N ALA A 674 9.88 50.51 1.71
CA ALA A 674 10.95 49.96 0.87
C ALA A 674 11.00 50.61 -0.53
N ILE A 675 9.84 50.80 -1.18
CA ILE A 675 9.73 51.47 -2.47
C ILE A 675 10.23 52.91 -2.34
N LYS A 676 9.85 53.63 -1.27
CA LYS A 676 10.32 54.99 -1.03
C LYS A 676 11.85 55.06 -0.94
N ALA A 677 12.48 54.13 -0.21
CA ALA A 677 13.94 54.05 -0.10
C ALA A 677 14.62 53.73 -1.46
N GLU A 678 14.04 52.83 -2.25
CA GLU A 678 14.60 52.47 -3.57
C GLU A 678 14.42 53.58 -4.61
N VAL A 679 13.24 54.22 -4.64
CA VAL A 679 12.98 55.39 -5.48
C VAL A 679 13.99 56.49 -5.14
N GLU A 680 14.24 56.78 -3.88
CA GLU A 680 15.25 57.76 -3.47
C GLU A 680 16.65 57.43 -4.02
N THR A 681 17.01 56.15 -4.02
CA THR A 681 18.28 55.66 -4.57
C THR A 681 18.36 55.82 -6.08
N LEU A 682 17.34 55.35 -6.81
CA LEU A 682 17.31 55.41 -8.28
C LEU A 682 17.25 56.84 -8.81
N VAL A 683 16.53 57.72 -8.13
CA VAL A 683 16.44 59.14 -8.49
C VAL A 683 17.80 59.82 -8.38
N LYS A 684 18.57 59.51 -7.33
CA LYS A 684 19.97 59.98 -7.15
C LYS A 684 20.88 59.43 -8.25
N GLU A 685 20.81 58.14 -8.56
CA GLU A 685 21.66 57.51 -9.60
C GLU A 685 21.36 57.99 -11.02
N LEU A 686 20.09 58.29 -11.31
CA LEU A 686 19.64 58.75 -12.63
C LEU A 686 19.88 60.24 -12.86
N ASN A 687 20.18 61.03 -11.81
CA ASN A 687 20.15 62.49 -11.85
C ASN A 687 18.82 63.00 -12.41
N ALA A 688 17.70 62.45 -11.93
CA ALA A 688 16.38 62.85 -12.41
C ALA A 688 16.10 64.33 -12.03
N PRO A 689 15.37 65.08 -12.88
CA PRO A 689 15.16 66.52 -12.67
C PRO A 689 14.22 66.86 -11.50
N LYS A 690 13.47 65.88 -11.00
CA LYS A 690 12.58 66.02 -9.83
C LYS A 690 13.18 65.33 -8.61
N SER A 691 12.84 65.80 -7.42
CA SER A 691 13.23 65.09 -6.19
C SER A 691 12.42 63.79 -6.02
N ALA A 692 12.93 62.85 -5.23
CA ALA A 692 12.23 61.60 -4.94
C ALA A 692 10.90 61.87 -4.22
N GLU A 693 10.84 62.85 -3.32
CA GLU A 693 9.62 63.25 -2.61
C GLU A 693 8.57 63.84 -3.56
N GLU A 694 8.96 64.71 -4.51
CA GLU A 694 8.04 65.27 -5.50
C GLU A 694 7.49 64.18 -6.44
N MET A 695 8.35 63.24 -6.84
CA MET A 695 7.91 62.10 -7.65
C MET A 695 6.98 61.17 -6.87
N LEU A 696 7.31 60.80 -5.63
CA LEU A 696 6.44 59.97 -4.78
C LEU A 696 5.08 60.65 -4.53
N ALA A 697 5.06 61.95 -4.25
CA ALA A 697 3.80 62.70 -4.08
C ALA A 697 2.95 62.69 -5.36
N SER A 698 3.55 62.83 -6.54
CA SER A 698 2.82 62.75 -7.81
C SER A 698 2.35 61.34 -8.19
N TYR A 699 2.93 60.32 -7.56
CA TYR A 699 2.61 58.90 -7.73
C TYR A 699 1.99 58.30 -6.47
N GLU A 700 1.33 59.11 -5.62
CA GLU A 700 0.66 58.61 -4.42
C GLU A 700 -0.38 57.53 -4.80
N GLY A 701 -0.22 56.34 -4.21
CA GLY A 701 -1.01 55.14 -4.52
C GLY A 701 -0.62 54.39 -5.79
N ARG A 702 0.46 54.79 -6.48
CA ARG A 702 1.03 54.16 -7.70
C ARG A 702 2.57 54.14 -7.67
N GLU A 703 3.14 54.00 -6.49
CA GLU A 703 4.58 54.09 -6.24
C GLU A 703 5.34 52.92 -6.91
N ASP A 704 4.69 51.78 -7.09
CA ASP A 704 5.20 50.62 -7.83
C ASP A 704 5.43 50.93 -9.32
N VAL A 705 4.50 51.67 -9.95
CA VAL A 705 4.62 52.12 -11.34
C VAL A 705 5.79 53.09 -11.49
N LEU A 706 5.96 54.01 -10.53
CA LEU A 706 7.10 54.92 -10.49
C LEU A 706 8.41 54.14 -10.41
N LEU A 707 8.50 53.18 -9.49
CA LEU A 707 9.68 52.34 -9.31
C LEU A 707 10.01 51.55 -10.59
N ALA A 708 9.01 50.94 -11.22
CA ALA A 708 9.17 50.20 -12.47
C ALA A 708 9.69 51.10 -13.61
N ASN A 709 9.19 52.34 -13.71
CA ASN A 709 9.64 53.30 -14.71
C ASN A 709 11.08 53.75 -14.47
N LEU A 710 11.45 54.02 -13.21
CA LEU A 710 12.83 54.37 -12.85
C LEU A 710 13.81 53.23 -13.13
N ARG A 711 13.44 51.98 -12.80
CA ARG A 711 14.24 50.79 -13.16
C ARG A 711 14.42 50.65 -14.67
N LYS A 712 13.36 50.88 -15.47
CA LYS A 712 13.45 50.89 -16.94
C LYS A 712 14.39 51.98 -17.46
N LEU A 713 14.36 53.17 -16.87
CA LEU A 713 15.26 54.26 -17.24
C LEU A 713 16.72 53.93 -16.91
N LYS A 714 16.98 53.32 -15.75
CA LYS A 714 18.32 52.83 -15.36
C LYS A 714 18.82 51.77 -16.34
N ALA A 715 18.00 50.77 -16.64
CA ALA A 715 18.36 49.73 -17.61
C ALA A 715 18.68 50.31 -19.01
N LYS A 716 17.95 51.32 -19.48
CA LYS A 716 18.25 52.03 -20.74
C LYS A 716 19.57 52.81 -20.68
N LYS A 717 19.85 53.46 -19.56
CA LYS A 717 21.13 54.17 -19.33
C LYS A 717 22.31 53.18 -19.36
N ASP A 718 22.15 52.00 -18.77
CA ASP A 718 23.20 50.98 -18.66
C ASP A 718 23.40 50.14 -19.94
N THR A 719 22.41 50.06 -20.84
CA THR A 719 22.49 49.28 -22.09
C THR A 719 23.07 50.06 -23.28
N SER A 720 23.05 51.39 -23.24
CA SER A 720 23.58 52.27 -24.28
C SER A 720 25.08 52.03 -24.62
N PRO A 721 25.99 51.69 -23.67
CA PRO A 721 27.39 51.40 -24.01
C PRO A 721 27.62 49.99 -24.60
N LYS A 722 26.83 48.98 -24.23
CA LYS A 722 27.06 47.56 -24.57
C LYS A 722 26.64 47.19 -26.00
N GLN A 723 25.65 47.88 -26.59
CA GLN A 723 25.20 47.61 -27.96
C GLN A 723 26.28 47.93 -29.02
N SER A 724 27.19 48.86 -28.75
CA SER A 724 28.28 49.20 -29.68
C SER A 724 29.36 48.12 -29.78
N ALA A 725 29.61 47.38 -28.69
CA ALA A 725 30.62 46.31 -28.65
C ALA A 725 30.08 45.00 -29.25
N SER A 726 28.82 44.64 -28.95
CA SER A 726 28.16 43.45 -29.53
C SER A 726 28.06 43.56 -31.06
N LYS A 727 27.58 44.70 -31.58
CA LYS A 727 27.41 44.93 -33.01
C LYS A 727 28.72 44.76 -33.80
N LYS A 728 29.86 45.16 -33.22
CA LYS A 728 31.18 45.00 -33.84
C LYS A 728 31.62 43.53 -33.92
N ALA A 729 31.31 42.72 -32.91
CA ALA A 729 31.62 41.29 -32.91
C ALA A 729 30.77 40.52 -33.92
N THR A 730 29.45 40.80 -33.97
CA THR A 730 28.52 40.16 -34.92
C THR A 730 28.89 40.45 -36.37
N ILE A 731 29.32 41.68 -36.68
CA ILE A 731 29.78 42.07 -38.03
C ILE A 731 31.04 41.29 -38.44
N ALA A 732 31.97 41.07 -37.51
CA ALA A 732 33.19 40.32 -37.79
C ALA A 732 32.88 38.84 -38.10
N GLU A 733 31.97 38.23 -37.35
CA GLU A 733 31.59 36.83 -37.54
C GLU A 733 30.80 36.60 -38.85
N ILE A 734 29.87 37.50 -39.18
CA ILE A 734 29.16 37.48 -40.46
C ILE A 734 30.14 37.54 -41.63
N THR A 735 31.16 38.40 -41.53
CA THR A 735 32.18 38.55 -42.58
C THR A 735 32.95 37.25 -42.80
N SER A 736 33.37 36.59 -41.71
CA SER A 736 34.06 35.29 -41.75
C SER A 736 33.21 34.19 -42.41
N LEU A 737 31.93 34.06 -42.01
CA LEU A 737 31.04 33.04 -42.56
C LEU A 737 30.72 33.24 -44.04
N CYS A 738 30.67 34.49 -44.52
CA CYS A 738 30.45 34.77 -45.93
C CYS A 738 31.62 34.31 -46.81
N GLU A 739 32.86 34.50 -46.34
CA GLU A 739 34.07 34.04 -47.03
C GLU A 739 34.12 32.51 -47.07
N GLU A 740 33.83 31.84 -45.96
CA GLU A 740 33.84 30.37 -45.85
C GLU A 740 32.79 29.72 -46.77
N LEU A 741 31.59 30.30 -46.87
CA LEU A 741 30.51 29.75 -47.67
C LEU A 741 30.63 30.01 -49.17
N LYS A 742 31.50 30.95 -49.59
CA LYS A 742 31.65 31.41 -50.99
C LYS A 742 30.32 31.88 -51.59
N LEU A 743 29.59 32.71 -50.87
CA LEU A 743 28.27 33.22 -51.30
C LEU A 743 28.40 34.20 -52.47
N PRO A 744 27.37 34.31 -53.34
CA PRO A 744 27.40 35.19 -54.52
C PRO A 744 27.34 36.68 -54.18
N LYS A 745 26.93 37.05 -52.96
CA LYS A 745 26.94 38.43 -52.45
C LYS A 745 28.06 38.60 -51.43
N THR A 746 28.73 39.75 -51.44
CA THR A 746 29.77 40.06 -50.45
C THR A 746 29.18 40.32 -49.07
N ALA A 747 29.96 40.09 -48.00
CA ALA A 747 29.53 40.33 -46.62
C ALA A 747 29.00 41.76 -46.43
N SER A 748 29.66 42.75 -47.03
CA SER A 748 29.24 44.16 -46.98
C SER A 748 27.88 44.41 -47.63
N GLN A 749 27.57 43.74 -48.75
CA GLN A 749 26.26 43.86 -49.41
C GLN A 749 25.14 43.22 -48.58
N MET A 750 25.42 42.08 -47.93
CA MET A 750 24.45 41.44 -47.04
C MET A 750 24.24 42.24 -45.76
N LEU A 751 25.30 42.75 -45.14
CA LEU A 751 25.22 43.61 -43.96
C LEU A 751 24.42 44.89 -44.23
N ALA A 752 24.58 45.50 -45.40
CA ALA A 752 23.79 46.68 -45.78
C ALA A 752 22.28 46.36 -45.92
N SER A 753 21.93 45.18 -46.45
CA SER A 753 20.52 44.76 -46.55
C SER A 753 19.90 44.33 -45.20
N TYR A 754 20.73 44.11 -44.19
CA TYR A 754 20.35 43.65 -42.85
C TYR A 754 20.74 44.66 -41.74
N GLU A 755 20.82 45.96 -42.07
CA GLU A 755 21.12 47.00 -41.08
C GLU A 755 20.07 47.01 -39.96
N GLY A 756 20.51 46.82 -38.71
CA GLY A 756 19.66 46.68 -37.53
C GLY A 756 19.10 45.26 -37.30
N ARG A 757 19.42 44.29 -38.16
CA ARG A 757 19.05 42.86 -38.06
C ARG A 757 20.26 41.95 -38.27
N GLU A 758 21.42 42.36 -37.78
CA GLU A 758 22.68 41.66 -38.01
C GLU A 758 22.69 40.26 -37.35
N GLU A 759 22.06 40.07 -36.19
CA GLU A 759 21.98 38.75 -35.52
C GLU A 759 21.12 37.73 -36.28
N GLU A 760 20.07 38.19 -36.97
CA GLU A 760 19.23 37.35 -37.84
C GLU A 760 20.05 36.86 -39.05
N LEU A 761 20.87 37.74 -39.63
CA LEU A 761 21.78 37.39 -40.72
C LEU A 761 22.83 36.37 -40.27
N LEU A 762 23.42 36.55 -39.09
CA LEU A 762 24.39 35.60 -38.53
C LEU A 762 23.79 34.20 -38.38
N THR A 763 22.60 34.12 -37.79
CA THR A 763 21.89 32.85 -37.56
C THR A 763 21.60 32.12 -38.88
N ASN A 764 21.21 32.86 -39.92
CA ASN A 764 20.94 32.29 -41.24
C ASN A 764 22.22 31.78 -41.93
N LEU A 765 23.35 32.49 -41.78
CA LEU A 765 24.63 32.05 -42.32
C LEU A 765 25.15 30.79 -41.63
N GLN A 766 25.03 30.71 -40.30
CA GLN A 766 25.39 29.49 -39.55
C GLN A 766 24.53 28.29 -39.95
N LYS A 767 23.23 28.47 -40.18
CA LYS A 767 22.34 27.40 -40.72
C LYS A 767 22.74 26.95 -42.13
N MET A 768 23.19 27.86 -42.99
CA MET A 768 23.69 27.49 -44.32
C MET A 768 24.99 26.69 -44.23
N LYS A 769 25.87 27.02 -43.29
CA LYS A 769 27.10 26.26 -43.02
C LYS A 769 26.81 24.84 -42.56
N SER A 770 25.97 24.66 -41.55
CA SER A 770 25.62 23.32 -41.05
C SER A 770 24.91 22.47 -42.10
N LYS A 771 24.09 23.07 -42.96
CA LYS A 771 23.44 22.37 -44.09
C LYS A 771 24.46 21.93 -45.16
N LYS A 772 25.48 22.76 -45.44
CA LYS A 772 26.56 22.42 -46.38
C LYS A 772 27.40 21.28 -45.82
N GLU A 773 27.80 21.35 -44.55
CA GLU A 773 28.58 20.32 -43.88
C GLU A 773 27.85 18.96 -43.83
N SER A 774 26.53 18.96 -43.55
CA SER A 774 25.74 17.71 -43.54
C SER A 774 25.56 17.10 -44.94
N SER A 775 25.51 17.91 -45.99
CA SER A 775 25.46 17.41 -47.38
C SER A 775 26.76 16.74 -47.82
N THR A 776 27.92 17.26 -47.39
CA THR A 776 29.23 16.62 -47.63
C THR A 776 29.40 15.33 -46.84
N ALA A 777 28.88 15.26 -45.61
CA ALA A 777 28.95 14.03 -44.79
C ALA A 777 28.07 12.89 -45.34
N LYS A 778 26.89 13.21 -45.92
CA LYS A 778 26.04 12.20 -46.57
C LYS A 778 26.70 11.58 -47.81
N ASN A 779 27.42 12.38 -48.60
CA ASN A 779 28.10 11.87 -49.79
C ASN A 779 29.25 10.93 -49.43
N SER A 780 30.03 11.19 -48.37
CA SER A 780 31.10 10.26 -47.95
C SER A 780 30.56 8.96 -47.35
N SER A 781 29.40 9.01 -46.69
CA SER A 781 28.74 7.79 -46.17
C SER A 781 28.25 6.87 -47.29
N ASN A 782 27.74 7.44 -48.39
CA ASN A 782 27.28 6.63 -49.52
C ASN A 782 28.43 5.93 -50.25
N GLU A 783 29.58 6.59 -50.42
CA GLU A 783 30.77 5.95 -51.01
C GLU A 783 31.27 4.75 -50.17
N ALA A 784 31.25 4.88 -48.83
CA ALA A 784 31.64 3.80 -47.93
C ALA A 784 30.67 2.60 -48.00
N ILE A 785 29.36 2.87 -48.07
CA ILE A 785 28.33 1.83 -48.21
C ILE A 785 28.46 1.11 -49.55
N ILE A 786 28.69 1.84 -50.65
CA ILE A 786 28.90 1.25 -51.98
C ILE A 786 30.13 0.32 -51.99
N ALA A 787 31.23 0.73 -51.37
CA ALA A 787 32.42 -0.10 -51.25
C ALA A 787 32.15 -1.39 -50.43
N GLU A 788 31.41 -1.28 -49.33
CA GLU A 788 31.09 -2.44 -48.48
C GLU A 788 30.10 -3.41 -49.13
N VAL A 789 29.08 -2.88 -49.83
CA VAL A 789 28.13 -3.68 -50.64
C VAL A 789 28.89 -4.46 -51.72
N THR A 790 29.84 -3.82 -52.40
CA THR A 790 30.65 -4.46 -53.45
C THR A 790 31.45 -5.63 -52.88
N SER A 791 32.15 -5.39 -51.76
CA SER A 791 32.92 -6.42 -51.03
C SER A 791 32.05 -7.61 -50.59
N LEU A 792 30.86 -7.36 -50.05
CA LEU A 792 29.94 -8.43 -49.62
C LEU A 792 29.35 -9.21 -50.81
N CYS A 793 29.09 -8.56 -51.94
CA CYS A 793 28.62 -9.24 -53.13
C CYS A 793 29.68 -10.22 -53.68
N ASP A 794 30.95 -9.82 -53.67
CA ASP A 794 32.07 -10.67 -54.09
C ASP A 794 32.24 -11.91 -53.20
N GLU A 795 32.06 -11.76 -51.88
CA GLU A 795 32.15 -12.86 -50.91
C GLU A 795 30.95 -13.82 -51.00
N LEU A 796 29.72 -13.27 -51.10
CA LEU A 796 28.50 -14.06 -50.99
C LEU A 796 28.06 -14.70 -52.30
N LYS A 797 28.42 -14.08 -53.44
CA LYS A 797 27.99 -14.46 -54.79
C LYS A 797 26.46 -14.64 -54.89
N PRO A 798 25.65 -13.59 -54.62
CA PRO A 798 24.19 -13.68 -54.53
C PRO A 798 23.47 -13.91 -55.89
N GLY A 799 24.21 -14.12 -56.97
CA GLY A 799 23.68 -14.41 -58.31
C GLY A 799 23.47 -13.19 -59.21
N LYS A 800 23.52 -11.96 -58.66
CA LYS A 800 23.57 -10.68 -59.38
C LYS A 800 24.88 -9.96 -59.08
N SER A 801 25.35 -9.11 -60.00
CA SER A 801 26.56 -8.31 -59.76
C SER A 801 26.29 -7.20 -58.73
N ALA A 802 27.35 -6.71 -58.07
CA ALA A 802 27.24 -5.58 -57.15
C ALA A 802 26.64 -4.34 -57.82
N GLU A 803 27.02 -4.08 -59.08
CA GLU A 803 26.52 -2.96 -59.89
C GLU A 803 25.02 -3.08 -60.16
N GLU A 804 24.51 -4.28 -60.49
CA GLU A 804 23.07 -4.51 -60.70
C GLU A 804 22.28 -4.35 -59.40
N LEU A 805 22.82 -4.80 -58.27
CA LEU A 805 22.18 -4.65 -56.96
C LEU A 805 22.18 -3.18 -56.51
N LEU A 806 23.29 -2.47 -56.66
CA LEU A 806 23.37 -1.04 -56.33
C LEU A 806 22.44 -0.21 -57.21
N ALA A 807 22.35 -0.49 -58.51
CA ALA A 807 21.39 0.19 -59.38
C ALA A 807 19.93 -0.10 -59.00
N ALA A 808 19.59 -1.34 -58.61
CA ALA A 808 18.25 -1.69 -58.14
C ALA A 808 17.89 -1.05 -56.79
N TYR A 809 18.90 -0.69 -56.00
CA TYR A 809 18.78 -0.09 -54.67
C TYR A 809 19.29 1.36 -54.62
N GLU A 810 19.26 2.09 -55.73
CA GLU A 810 19.66 3.51 -55.76
C GLU A 810 18.81 4.32 -54.77
N GLY A 811 19.47 5.00 -53.83
CA GLY A 811 18.85 5.72 -52.72
C GLY A 811 18.43 4.86 -51.51
N ARG A 812 18.67 3.54 -51.55
CA ARG A 812 18.40 2.55 -50.48
C ARG A 812 19.57 1.60 -50.25
N GLU A 813 20.79 2.09 -50.45
CA GLU A 813 22.02 1.29 -50.41
C GLU A 813 22.27 0.70 -49.01
N GLN A 814 21.80 1.37 -47.97
CA GLN A 814 21.91 0.92 -46.58
C GLN A 814 21.02 -0.31 -46.27
N GLU A 815 19.83 -0.37 -46.87
CA GLU A 815 18.95 -1.56 -46.77
C GLU A 815 19.60 -2.76 -47.46
N LEU A 816 20.18 -2.53 -48.65
CA LEU A 816 20.93 -3.55 -49.38
C LEU A 816 22.09 -4.10 -48.56
N LEU A 817 22.88 -3.22 -47.92
CA LEU A 817 23.97 -3.62 -47.05
C LEU A 817 23.49 -4.50 -45.88
N THR A 818 22.40 -4.12 -45.22
CA THR A 818 21.82 -4.90 -44.12
C THR A 818 21.36 -6.29 -44.60
N HIS A 819 20.73 -6.38 -45.78
CA HIS A 819 20.32 -7.66 -46.36
C HIS A 819 21.52 -8.56 -46.68
N LEU A 820 22.58 -8.01 -47.27
CA LEU A 820 23.80 -8.77 -47.56
C LEU A 820 24.50 -9.26 -46.29
N LYS A 821 24.60 -8.43 -45.24
CA LYS A 821 25.15 -8.85 -43.94
C LYS A 821 24.33 -9.96 -43.27
N LYS A 822 23.01 -9.88 -43.36
CA LYS A 822 22.11 -10.94 -42.86
C LYS A 822 22.31 -12.25 -43.63
N LEU A 823 22.52 -12.16 -44.94
CA LEU A 823 22.80 -13.31 -45.79
C LEU A 823 24.18 -13.93 -45.47
N GLN A 824 25.17 -13.09 -45.14
CA GLN A 824 26.48 -13.54 -44.66
C GLN A 824 26.40 -14.28 -43.32
N SER A 825 25.63 -13.76 -42.35
CA SER A 825 25.48 -14.42 -41.05
C SER A 825 24.74 -15.76 -41.17
N SER A 826 23.70 -15.83 -42.00
CA SER A 826 23.03 -17.09 -42.31
C SER A 826 23.97 -18.12 -42.94
N LYS A 827 24.89 -17.70 -43.83
CA LYS A 827 25.87 -18.58 -44.47
C LYS A 827 26.98 -19.05 -43.53
N ARG A 828 27.31 -18.30 -42.46
CA ARG A 828 28.28 -18.73 -41.44
C ARG A 828 27.70 -19.73 -40.43
N ASN A 829 26.39 -19.71 -40.24
CA ASN A 829 25.68 -20.58 -39.30
C ASN A 829 25.18 -21.89 -39.92
N ALA A 830 25.35 -22.05 -41.23
CA ALA A 830 25.08 -23.27 -41.98
C ALA A 830 26.41 -23.94 -42.36
#